data_AF-A0A8J6HDZ9-F1
#
_entry.id   AF-A0A8J6HDZ9-F1
#
_cell.length_a   1.000
_cell.length_b   1.000
_cell.length_c   1.000
_cell.angle_alpha   90.00
_cell.angle_beta   90.00
_cell.angle_gamma   90.00
#
_symmetry.space_group_name_H-M   'P 1'
#
loop_
_entity.id
_entity.type
_entity.pdbx_description
1 polymer ?
#
loop_
_entity_poly.entity_id
_entity_poly.type
_entity_poly.pdbx_seq_one_letter_code
_entity_poly.pdbx_strand_id
1 'polypeptide(L)'
;MVHFCKSSKCLVGKTAIVTGANTGIGYVTALDFAKRGCRVILACRNRDRANDAKNKIVSLTGNENVVVKLIDMESLASVREFAKDINTTESRLDILVNNAGAADLPDKTTEDGLQVEMAINYFSPFLLTNLLLNLLKASAPSRVVNVSSALAKLIRSLNLDELNKFDGDWNLYNKSKLCNIYFTQELARRLEGTGVTTYSLHPGAVHTDFQRFSSFLNYVASKCFKTPEEGAQTSIYLSVEDGIEQYNGQHFEDCKPVKPYCAARDENTAKKLWEISEELVGLKLKASERLNLRRFGLIWTMANCIKTLSAYMAVPPHKQFQRCSGCGDVEGPKRVRLEEESRKSKPRRRAADLRIPDRRFSKNQTPECGVKFHARISSSTVGPRKSPRNVQVSRDVDRPVTIKARERRISARALQNRLVASTGTRISDQTVRNRLHATQFRARKQAKVPRLTPVHRRIRRNFAQLHRDWTPEQWSNVLFTDESRFCLDHNDGRIRVWRCPGERYIDSTLQEIVAFGGGSIMVWGGITLTGRTELVVLRGGSLTVVRYLRDIVIVEPHVVPFAENMGRDFILQQDNARPHIAGIVRNCFNDHNIEVMEWPANSPDLNPIEHLWYTLNKRIREHQPIRNLQHVEELLLQEWELLPQEAISNLIGSMPRRCPELIRNYECGRPDKRRVSYESRRPWFTVKQNTFIVMSYYRNGTVQNGEWVYSIDACKEQFFAKFPNDNIDCG
;
A
#
# COMPACT_ATOMS: atom_id res chain seq x y z
N MET A 1 9.19 -16.98 2.62
CA MET A 1 10.07 -17.67 1.64
C MET A 1 9.20 -18.08 0.47
N VAL A 2 9.67 -17.95 -0.76
CA VAL A 2 8.94 -18.48 -1.92
C VAL A 2 9.18 -19.98 -2.01
N HIS A 3 8.14 -20.76 -2.26
CA HIS A 3 8.30 -22.18 -2.61
C HIS A 3 8.15 -22.37 -4.12
N PHE A 4 9.20 -22.92 -4.73
CA PHE A 4 9.20 -23.32 -6.14
C PHE A 4 8.63 -24.73 -6.30
N CYS A 5 7.93 -24.98 -7.41
CA CYS A 5 7.54 -26.32 -7.82
C CYS A 5 8.79 -27.16 -8.09
N LYS A 6 8.80 -28.42 -7.63
CA LYS A 6 9.92 -29.36 -7.83
C LYS A 6 9.58 -30.54 -8.73
N SER A 7 8.29 -30.81 -9.00
CA SER A 7 7.88 -31.83 -9.96
C SER A 7 8.56 -31.65 -11.32
N SER A 8 9.21 -32.73 -11.77
CA SER A 8 9.78 -32.91 -13.10
C SER A 8 8.80 -33.57 -14.09
N LYS A 9 7.50 -33.65 -13.75
CA LYS A 9 6.45 -34.30 -14.55
C LYS A 9 6.48 -33.85 -16.01
N CYS A 10 6.55 -34.83 -16.91
CA CYS A 10 6.39 -34.68 -18.35
C CYS A 10 4.90 -34.51 -18.72
N LEU A 11 4.61 -33.66 -19.71
CA LEU A 11 3.28 -33.35 -20.21
C LEU A 11 3.14 -33.63 -21.72
N VAL A 12 4.06 -34.40 -22.32
CA VAL A 12 3.92 -34.87 -23.71
C VAL A 12 2.59 -35.64 -23.87
N GLY A 13 1.83 -35.32 -24.91
CA GLY A 13 0.50 -35.89 -25.16
C GLY A 13 -0.62 -35.36 -24.24
N LYS A 14 -0.35 -34.35 -23.41
CA LYS A 14 -1.35 -33.64 -22.59
C LYS A 14 -1.69 -32.28 -23.20
N THR A 15 -2.93 -31.83 -23.06
CA THR A 15 -3.40 -30.50 -23.52
C THR A 15 -3.77 -29.61 -22.35
N ALA A 16 -3.29 -28.36 -22.35
CA ALA A 16 -3.54 -27.37 -21.30
C ALA A 16 -4.09 -26.06 -21.88
N ILE A 17 -5.10 -25.49 -21.23
CA ILE A 17 -5.59 -24.12 -21.49
C ILE A 17 -5.11 -23.22 -20.35
N VAL A 18 -4.46 -22.10 -20.70
CA VAL A 18 -4.10 -21.05 -19.75
C VAL A 18 -4.74 -19.73 -20.19
N THR A 19 -5.58 -19.18 -19.34
CA THR A 19 -6.32 -17.93 -19.60
C THR A 19 -5.48 -16.71 -19.19
N GLY A 20 -5.45 -15.68 -20.04
CA GLY A 20 -4.59 -14.50 -19.82
C GLY A 20 -3.09 -14.79 -19.96
N ALA A 21 -2.72 -15.76 -20.81
CA ALA A 21 -1.36 -16.29 -20.92
C ALA A 21 -0.37 -15.44 -21.72
N ASN A 22 -0.75 -14.24 -22.17
CA ASN A 22 0.13 -13.36 -22.94
C ASN A 22 1.11 -12.53 -22.08
N THR A 23 0.95 -12.49 -20.75
CA THR A 23 1.79 -11.72 -19.82
C THR A 23 1.84 -12.35 -18.42
N GLY A 24 2.82 -11.93 -17.60
CA GLY A 24 2.89 -12.24 -16.18
C GLY A 24 2.80 -13.72 -15.80
N ILE A 25 2.01 -14.03 -14.76
CA ILE A 25 1.86 -15.37 -14.18
C ILE A 25 1.36 -16.39 -15.22
N GLY A 26 0.39 -16.00 -16.05
CA GLY A 26 -0.17 -16.86 -17.09
C GLY A 26 0.88 -17.21 -18.15
N TYR A 27 1.67 -16.24 -18.59
CA TYR A 27 2.78 -16.47 -19.52
C TYR A 27 3.80 -17.46 -18.96
N VAL A 28 4.22 -17.31 -17.70
CA VAL A 28 5.20 -18.25 -17.11
C VAL A 28 4.60 -19.64 -16.93
N THR A 29 3.33 -19.73 -16.51
CA THR A 29 2.62 -21.02 -16.37
C THR A 29 2.54 -21.76 -17.72
N ALA A 30 2.18 -21.04 -18.79
CA ALA A 30 2.16 -21.57 -20.14
C ALA A 30 3.55 -21.97 -20.66
N LEU A 31 4.59 -21.16 -20.37
CA LEU A 31 5.98 -21.47 -20.71
C LEU A 31 6.48 -22.74 -20.01
N ASP A 32 6.13 -22.96 -18.74
CA ASP A 32 6.53 -24.17 -18.01
C ASP A 32 5.83 -25.42 -18.57
N PHE A 33 4.54 -25.33 -18.90
CA PHE A 33 3.83 -26.44 -19.56
C PHE A 33 4.43 -26.75 -20.94
N ALA A 34 4.79 -25.72 -21.73
CA ALA A 34 5.44 -25.91 -23.02
C ALA A 34 6.82 -26.57 -22.89
N LYS A 35 7.63 -26.21 -21.87
CA LYS A 35 8.90 -26.88 -21.54
C LYS A 35 8.73 -28.36 -21.19
N ARG A 36 7.59 -28.76 -20.64
CA ARG A 36 7.24 -30.16 -20.34
C ARG A 36 6.70 -30.93 -21.55
N GLY A 37 6.68 -30.33 -22.74
CA GLY A 37 6.15 -30.93 -23.97
C GLY A 37 4.62 -30.91 -24.09
N CYS A 38 3.92 -30.12 -23.28
CA CYS A 38 2.46 -29.98 -23.35
C CYS A 38 2.02 -29.29 -24.65
N ARG A 39 0.81 -29.62 -25.14
CA ARG A 39 0.08 -28.78 -26.09
C ARG A 39 -0.57 -27.65 -25.30
N VAL A 40 -0.14 -26.40 -25.52
CA VAL A 40 -0.54 -25.25 -24.70
C VAL A 40 -1.39 -24.27 -25.50
N ILE A 41 -2.60 -24.03 -25.02
CA ILE A 41 -3.56 -23.10 -25.60
C ILE A 41 -3.49 -21.79 -24.80
N LEU A 42 -2.93 -20.75 -25.44
CA LEU A 42 -2.91 -19.39 -24.92
C LEU A 42 -4.27 -18.74 -25.18
N ALA A 43 -5.13 -18.74 -24.16
CA ALA A 43 -6.48 -18.20 -24.23
C ALA A 43 -6.48 -16.71 -23.83
N CYS A 44 -6.50 -15.83 -24.83
CA CYS A 44 -6.16 -14.41 -24.68
C CYS A 44 -7.06 -13.48 -25.51
N ARG A 45 -7.31 -12.25 -25.01
CA ARG A 45 -8.14 -11.25 -25.72
C ARG A 45 -7.49 -10.64 -26.96
N ASN A 46 -6.25 -10.14 -26.84
CA ASN A 46 -5.56 -9.51 -27.96
C ASN A 46 -4.69 -10.53 -28.71
N ARG A 47 -4.91 -10.64 -30.02
CA ARG A 47 -4.25 -11.61 -30.91
C ARG A 47 -2.74 -11.39 -30.98
N ASP A 48 -2.31 -10.15 -31.15
CA ASP A 48 -0.93 -9.82 -31.49
C ASP A 48 0.01 -10.10 -30.31
N ARG A 49 -0.34 -9.59 -29.12
CA ARG A 49 0.40 -9.87 -27.87
C ARG A 49 0.37 -11.36 -27.48
N ALA A 50 -0.66 -12.11 -27.89
CA ALA A 50 -0.72 -13.55 -27.69
C ALA A 50 0.16 -14.31 -28.70
N ASN A 51 0.27 -13.83 -29.94
CA ASN A 51 1.22 -14.34 -30.94
C ASN A 51 2.68 -14.03 -30.54
N ASP A 52 2.98 -12.83 -30.04
CA ASP A 52 4.29 -12.49 -29.47
C ASP A 52 4.67 -13.46 -28.33
N ALA A 53 3.73 -13.72 -27.42
CA ALA A 53 3.89 -14.66 -26.33
C ALA A 53 4.10 -16.10 -26.84
N LYS A 54 3.29 -16.56 -27.81
CA LYS A 54 3.50 -17.87 -28.48
C LYS A 54 4.90 -17.96 -29.06
N ASN A 55 5.28 -17.02 -29.92
CA ASN A 55 6.54 -17.07 -30.66
C ASN A 55 7.74 -17.12 -29.70
N LYS A 56 7.68 -16.33 -28.62
CA LYS A 56 8.68 -16.35 -27.55
C LYS A 56 8.70 -17.67 -26.77
N ILE A 57 7.56 -18.29 -26.48
CA ILE A 57 7.51 -19.61 -25.83
C ILE A 57 8.10 -20.67 -26.76
N VAL A 58 7.70 -20.70 -28.05
CA VAL A 58 8.26 -21.65 -29.03
C VAL A 58 9.77 -21.50 -29.13
N SER A 59 10.30 -20.27 -29.27
CA SER A 59 11.75 -20.04 -29.35
C SER A 59 12.52 -20.40 -28.07
N LEU A 60 11.86 -20.41 -26.91
CA LEU A 60 12.47 -20.76 -25.61
C LEU A 60 12.33 -22.24 -25.23
N THR A 61 11.62 -23.05 -26.04
CA THR A 61 11.28 -24.44 -25.70
C THR A 61 11.46 -25.44 -26.83
N GLY A 62 11.48 -25.00 -28.09
CA GLY A 62 11.41 -25.88 -29.26
C GLY A 62 10.06 -26.58 -29.44
N ASN A 63 9.06 -26.30 -28.59
CA ASN A 63 7.76 -26.96 -28.65
C ASN A 63 6.78 -26.13 -29.49
N GLU A 64 6.52 -26.58 -30.72
CA GLU A 64 5.60 -25.92 -31.66
C GLU A 64 4.11 -26.08 -31.31
N ASN A 65 3.75 -26.97 -30.36
CA ASN A 65 2.37 -27.25 -29.94
C ASN A 65 1.75 -26.14 -29.07
N VAL A 66 2.23 -24.91 -29.21
CA VAL A 66 1.66 -23.71 -28.59
C VAL A 66 0.73 -23.04 -29.58
N VAL A 67 -0.54 -22.86 -29.22
CA VAL A 67 -1.57 -22.26 -30.09
C VAL A 67 -2.24 -21.09 -29.39
N VAL A 68 -2.68 -20.11 -30.18
CA VAL A 68 -3.44 -18.94 -29.69
C VAL A 68 -4.90 -19.13 -30.11
N LYS A 69 -5.82 -19.06 -29.13
CA LYS A 69 -7.26 -19.02 -29.36
C LYS A 69 -7.82 -17.79 -28.62
N LEU A 70 -8.72 -17.05 -29.26
CA LEU A 70 -9.20 -15.78 -28.72
C LEU A 70 -10.36 -16.00 -27.75
N ILE A 71 -10.34 -15.27 -26.63
CA ILE A 71 -11.44 -15.18 -25.68
C ILE A 71 -11.42 -13.80 -25.02
N ASP A 72 -12.56 -13.12 -24.98
CA ASP A 72 -12.77 -12.03 -24.03
C ASP A 72 -13.55 -12.56 -22.82
N MET A 73 -12.98 -12.35 -21.63
CA MET A 73 -13.65 -12.70 -20.36
C MET A 73 -14.71 -11.66 -19.96
N GLU A 74 -14.81 -10.55 -20.69
CA GLU A 74 -15.87 -9.55 -20.52
C GLU A 74 -17.20 -9.97 -21.20
N SER A 75 -17.19 -10.95 -22.11
CA SER A 75 -18.37 -11.37 -22.89
C SER A 75 -18.64 -12.88 -22.76
N LEU A 76 -19.81 -13.25 -22.25
CA LEU A 76 -20.21 -14.66 -22.14
C LEU A 76 -20.43 -15.30 -23.52
N ALA A 77 -20.76 -14.51 -24.55
CA ALA A 77 -20.81 -14.96 -25.94
C ALA A 77 -19.41 -15.42 -26.42
N SER A 78 -18.37 -14.60 -26.18
CA SER A 78 -16.98 -14.97 -26.53
C SER A 78 -16.51 -16.22 -25.77
N VAL A 79 -16.88 -16.36 -24.49
CA VAL A 79 -16.61 -17.57 -23.69
C VAL A 79 -17.28 -18.81 -24.30
N ARG A 80 -18.52 -18.69 -24.79
CA ARG A 80 -19.28 -19.79 -25.43
C ARG A 80 -18.70 -20.17 -26.79
N GLU A 81 -18.29 -19.21 -27.60
CA GLU A 81 -17.61 -19.45 -28.89
C GLU A 81 -16.27 -20.16 -28.68
N PHE A 82 -15.44 -19.68 -27.75
CA PHE A 82 -14.18 -20.33 -27.39
C PHE A 82 -14.41 -21.76 -26.89
N ALA A 83 -15.38 -21.98 -26.00
CA ALA A 83 -15.65 -23.33 -25.49
C ALA A 83 -16.20 -24.28 -26.58
N LYS A 84 -16.99 -23.77 -27.53
CA LYS A 84 -17.44 -24.53 -28.71
C LYS A 84 -16.28 -24.90 -29.62
N ASP A 85 -15.39 -23.95 -29.91
CA ASP A 85 -14.17 -24.15 -30.70
C ASP A 85 -13.26 -25.21 -30.06
N ILE A 86 -12.96 -25.10 -28.76
CA ILE A 86 -12.20 -26.12 -28.00
C ILE A 86 -12.86 -27.50 -28.08
N ASN A 87 -14.15 -27.62 -27.76
CA ASN A 87 -14.88 -28.90 -27.82
C ASN A 87 -15.00 -29.47 -29.26
N THR A 88 -14.66 -28.70 -30.30
CA THR A 88 -14.65 -29.14 -31.71
C THR A 88 -13.24 -29.50 -32.19
N THR A 89 -12.19 -28.77 -31.77
CA THR A 89 -10.82 -28.96 -32.30
C THR A 89 -9.88 -29.73 -31.38
N GLU A 90 -10.19 -29.86 -30.09
CA GLU A 90 -9.31 -30.48 -29.09
C GLU A 90 -9.88 -31.82 -28.63
N SER A 91 -9.15 -32.92 -28.88
CA SER A 91 -9.58 -34.27 -28.50
C SER A 91 -9.41 -34.58 -27.00
N ARG A 92 -8.75 -33.69 -26.25
CA ARG A 92 -8.55 -33.79 -24.79
C ARG A 92 -8.28 -32.43 -24.17
N LEU A 93 -8.55 -32.31 -22.87
CA LEU A 93 -8.17 -31.19 -22.01
C LEU A 93 -7.80 -31.71 -20.62
N ASP A 94 -6.51 -31.67 -20.30
CA ASP A 94 -5.97 -32.23 -19.06
C ASP A 94 -5.78 -31.19 -17.97
N ILE A 95 -5.53 -29.92 -18.34
CA ILE A 95 -5.27 -28.83 -17.40
C ILE A 95 -6.02 -27.58 -17.86
N LEU A 96 -6.90 -27.04 -17.02
CA LEU A 96 -7.54 -25.73 -17.23
C LEU A 96 -7.08 -24.76 -16.13
N VAL A 97 -6.31 -23.73 -16.50
CA VAL A 97 -5.86 -22.68 -15.59
C VAL A 97 -6.68 -21.40 -15.81
N ASN A 98 -7.57 -21.13 -14.86
CA ASN A 98 -8.33 -19.89 -14.75
C ASN A 98 -7.45 -18.83 -14.06
N ASN A 99 -6.47 -18.32 -14.81
CA ASN A 99 -5.51 -17.29 -14.42
C ASN A 99 -5.92 -15.86 -14.83
N ALA A 100 -6.80 -15.71 -15.83
CA ALA A 100 -7.27 -14.40 -16.25
C ALA A 100 -7.94 -13.64 -15.09
N GLY A 101 -7.78 -12.31 -15.11
CA GLY A 101 -8.37 -11.44 -14.10
C GLY A 101 -8.06 -9.97 -14.34
N ALA A 102 -8.82 -9.12 -13.65
CA ALA A 102 -8.68 -7.67 -13.61
C ALA A 102 -8.97 -7.16 -12.19
N ALA A 103 -8.61 -5.91 -11.91
CA ALA A 103 -8.88 -5.21 -10.67
C ALA A 103 -8.85 -3.70 -10.96
N ASP A 104 -9.50 -2.88 -10.13
CA ASP A 104 -9.52 -1.41 -10.29
C ASP A 104 -10.12 -1.02 -11.66
N LEU A 105 -11.11 -1.80 -12.11
CA LEU A 105 -11.91 -1.48 -13.30
C LEU A 105 -12.94 -0.39 -12.99
N PRO A 106 -13.35 0.42 -13.99
CA PRO A 106 -14.52 1.29 -13.83
C PRO A 106 -15.76 0.47 -13.45
N ASP A 107 -16.61 0.99 -12.57
CA ASP A 107 -17.89 0.34 -12.26
C ASP A 107 -18.81 0.46 -13.48
N LYS A 108 -18.87 -0.63 -14.27
CA LYS A 108 -19.67 -0.73 -15.49
C LYS A 108 -20.24 -2.13 -15.67
N THR A 109 -21.36 -2.17 -16.38
CA THR A 109 -22.02 -3.39 -16.84
C THR A 109 -21.34 -3.92 -18.11
N THR A 110 -21.28 -5.24 -18.28
CA THR A 110 -20.98 -5.91 -19.56
C THR A 110 -22.24 -5.97 -20.43
N GLU A 111 -22.10 -6.36 -21.71
CA GLU A 111 -23.23 -6.57 -22.62
C GLU A 111 -24.20 -7.66 -22.12
N ASP A 112 -23.69 -8.64 -21.35
CA ASP A 112 -24.47 -9.70 -20.71
C ASP A 112 -25.23 -9.25 -19.43
N GLY A 113 -25.14 -7.98 -19.04
CA GLY A 113 -25.78 -7.46 -17.82
C GLY A 113 -25.01 -7.73 -16.53
N LEU A 114 -23.74 -8.14 -16.62
CA LEU A 114 -22.91 -8.48 -15.46
C LEU A 114 -22.00 -7.32 -15.01
N GLN A 115 -21.61 -7.26 -13.73
CA GLN A 115 -20.56 -6.33 -13.29
C GLN A 115 -19.22 -6.77 -13.89
N VAL A 116 -18.53 -5.88 -14.62
CA VAL A 116 -17.34 -6.18 -15.44
C VAL A 116 -16.24 -6.96 -14.70
N GLU A 117 -15.95 -6.61 -13.45
CA GLU A 117 -14.87 -7.20 -12.68
C GLU A 117 -15.26 -8.58 -12.15
N MET A 118 -16.53 -8.78 -11.78
CA MET A 118 -17.09 -10.10 -11.46
C MET A 118 -17.18 -10.99 -12.70
N ALA A 119 -17.55 -10.43 -13.86
CA ALA A 119 -17.57 -11.14 -15.14
C ALA A 119 -16.18 -11.71 -15.46
N ILE A 120 -15.17 -10.84 -15.51
CA ILE A 120 -13.80 -11.22 -15.89
C ILE A 120 -13.14 -12.14 -14.85
N ASN A 121 -13.32 -11.89 -13.54
CA ASN A 121 -12.62 -12.64 -12.50
C ASN A 121 -13.29 -13.97 -12.11
N TYR A 122 -14.61 -14.09 -12.29
CA TYR A 122 -15.41 -15.18 -11.73
C TYR A 122 -16.43 -15.79 -12.70
N PHE A 123 -17.41 -15.01 -13.21
CA PHE A 123 -18.52 -15.59 -13.98
C PHE A 123 -18.07 -16.20 -15.32
N SER A 124 -17.17 -15.55 -16.06
CA SER A 124 -16.62 -16.09 -17.30
C SER A 124 -15.76 -17.35 -17.08
N PRO A 125 -14.84 -17.39 -16.10
CA PRO A 125 -14.20 -18.65 -15.65
C PRO A 125 -15.19 -19.75 -15.22
N PHE A 126 -16.26 -19.40 -14.49
CA PHE A 126 -17.30 -20.34 -14.07
C PHE A 126 -18.03 -20.96 -15.26
N LEU A 127 -18.45 -20.13 -16.22
CA LEU A 127 -19.09 -20.55 -17.47
C LEU A 127 -18.13 -21.43 -18.30
N LEU A 128 -16.88 -20.98 -18.50
CA LEU A 128 -15.87 -21.68 -19.29
C LEU A 128 -15.63 -23.11 -18.78
N THR A 129 -15.37 -23.26 -17.48
CA THR A 129 -15.14 -24.58 -16.87
C THR A 129 -16.36 -25.50 -17.00
N ASN A 130 -17.58 -24.97 -16.86
CA ASN A 130 -18.81 -25.74 -17.02
C ASN A 130 -19.03 -26.20 -18.49
N LEU A 131 -18.73 -25.35 -19.47
CA LEU A 131 -18.83 -25.71 -20.90
C LEU A 131 -17.76 -26.70 -21.36
N LEU A 132 -16.61 -26.77 -20.66
CA LEU A 132 -15.52 -27.72 -20.94
C LEU A 132 -15.55 -28.96 -20.04
N LEU A 133 -16.56 -29.09 -19.17
CA LEU A 133 -16.59 -30.09 -18.09
C LEU A 133 -16.62 -31.54 -18.61
N ASN A 134 -17.27 -31.79 -19.74
CA ASN A 134 -17.34 -33.12 -20.36
C ASN A 134 -15.99 -33.51 -20.98
N LEU A 135 -15.27 -32.57 -21.60
CA LEU A 135 -13.94 -32.80 -22.16
C LEU A 135 -12.91 -33.05 -21.04
N LEU A 136 -12.98 -32.29 -19.94
CA LEU A 136 -12.18 -32.54 -18.73
C LEU A 136 -12.40 -33.95 -18.19
N LYS A 137 -13.66 -34.41 -18.05
CA LYS A 137 -14.01 -35.77 -17.60
C LYS A 137 -13.50 -36.86 -18.55
N ALA A 138 -13.69 -36.68 -19.86
CA ALA A 138 -13.18 -37.61 -20.87
C ALA A 138 -11.64 -37.68 -20.91
N SER A 139 -10.96 -36.68 -20.36
CA SER A 139 -9.49 -36.58 -20.32
C SER A 139 -8.88 -37.02 -18.97
N ALA A 140 -9.68 -37.56 -18.05
CA ALA A 140 -9.25 -37.89 -16.69
C ALA A 140 -8.03 -38.85 -16.67
N PRO A 141 -7.07 -38.68 -15.74
CA PRO A 141 -7.00 -37.64 -14.72
C PRO A 141 -6.66 -36.26 -15.32
N SER A 142 -7.45 -35.26 -14.93
CA SER A 142 -7.39 -33.88 -15.40
C SER A 142 -7.66 -32.89 -14.25
N ARG A 143 -7.29 -31.62 -14.42
CA ARG A 143 -7.22 -30.63 -13.34
C ARG A 143 -7.78 -29.26 -13.71
N VAL A 144 -8.49 -28.63 -12.78
CA VAL A 144 -8.91 -27.22 -12.85
C VAL A 144 -8.22 -26.40 -11.76
N VAL A 145 -7.54 -25.32 -12.14
CA VAL A 145 -6.77 -24.47 -11.23
C VAL A 145 -7.28 -23.02 -11.30
N ASN A 146 -7.93 -22.57 -10.23
CA ASN A 146 -8.54 -21.24 -10.14
C ASN A 146 -7.63 -20.25 -9.40
N VAL A 147 -7.24 -19.15 -10.06
CA VAL A 147 -6.41 -18.11 -9.43
C VAL A 147 -7.29 -17.13 -8.65
N SER A 148 -7.02 -17.07 -7.35
CA SER A 148 -7.62 -16.19 -6.35
C SER A 148 -6.53 -15.25 -5.77
N SER A 149 -6.80 -14.60 -4.65
CA SER A 149 -5.97 -13.55 -4.05
C SER A 149 -5.89 -13.72 -2.54
N ALA A 150 -4.76 -13.33 -1.94
CA ALA A 150 -4.62 -13.21 -0.49
C ALA A 150 -5.64 -12.23 0.11
N LEU A 151 -6.13 -11.26 -0.69
CA LEU A 151 -7.15 -10.31 -0.25
C LEU A 151 -8.54 -10.95 -0.03
N ALA A 152 -8.80 -12.14 -0.57
CA ALA A 152 -10.00 -12.91 -0.23
C ALA A 152 -10.03 -13.33 1.26
N LYS A 153 -8.88 -13.29 1.97
CA LYS A 153 -8.79 -13.47 3.44
C LYS A 153 -9.51 -12.35 4.22
N LEU A 154 -9.78 -11.20 3.59
CA LEU A 154 -10.39 -10.01 4.24
C LEU A 154 -11.92 -10.12 4.34
N ILE A 155 -12.56 -10.88 3.45
CA ILE A 155 -14.02 -11.01 3.38
C ILE A 155 -14.49 -12.05 4.39
N ARG A 156 -15.35 -11.63 5.34
CA ARG A 156 -15.83 -12.47 6.45
C ARG A 156 -17.14 -13.19 6.16
N SER A 157 -17.95 -12.63 5.26
CA SER A 157 -19.21 -13.16 4.73
C SER A 157 -19.38 -12.67 3.30
N LEU A 158 -20.08 -13.42 2.46
CA LEU A 158 -20.39 -13.05 1.08
C LEU A 158 -21.90 -12.87 0.95
N ASN A 159 -22.35 -11.63 0.70
CA ASN A 159 -23.75 -11.39 0.37
C ASN A 159 -24.00 -11.81 -1.08
N LEU A 160 -24.86 -12.80 -1.29
CA LEU A 160 -25.12 -13.38 -2.60
C LEU A 160 -26.07 -12.51 -3.44
N ASP A 161 -26.94 -11.74 -2.80
CA ASP A 161 -27.88 -10.83 -3.47
C ASP A 161 -27.19 -9.58 -4.04
N GLU A 162 -25.88 -9.43 -3.78
CA GLU A 162 -25.03 -8.29 -4.15
C GLU A 162 -23.95 -8.63 -5.19
N LEU A 163 -23.84 -9.89 -5.61
CA LEU A 163 -22.80 -10.36 -6.54
C LEU A 163 -22.82 -9.68 -7.91
N ASN A 164 -23.92 -9.03 -8.27
CA ASN A 164 -24.13 -8.36 -9.55
C ASN A 164 -24.88 -7.02 -9.39
N LYS A 165 -24.67 -6.32 -8.26
CA LYS A 165 -25.08 -4.92 -8.09
C LYS A 165 -23.99 -3.98 -8.58
N PHE A 166 -24.39 -2.72 -8.78
CA PHE A 166 -23.56 -1.59 -9.20
C PHE A 166 -23.70 -0.54 -8.10
N ASP A 167 -22.82 -0.63 -7.11
CA ASP A 167 -22.88 0.10 -5.85
C ASP A 167 -21.53 0.72 -5.43
N GLY A 168 -20.53 0.68 -6.32
CA GLY A 168 -19.17 1.15 -6.01
C GLY A 168 -18.43 0.35 -4.93
N ASP A 169 -18.82 -0.91 -4.65
CA ASP A 169 -18.16 -1.70 -3.60
C ASP A 169 -16.66 -1.93 -3.88
N TRP A 170 -15.84 -1.20 -3.12
CA TRP A 170 -14.37 -1.32 -3.10
C TRP A 170 -13.84 -2.71 -2.70
N ASN A 171 -14.71 -3.63 -2.25
CA ASN A 171 -14.37 -5.03 -2.02
C ASN A 171 -14.69 -5.96 -3.19
N LEU A 172 -15.21 -5.49 -4.33
CA LEU A 172 -15.67 -6.37 -5.41
C LEU A 172 -14.56 -7.29 -5.94
N TYR A 173 -13.32 -6.81 -6.04
CA TYR A 173 -12.15 -7.66 -6.32
C TYR A 173 -12.02 -8.80 -5.31
N ASN A 174 -12.13 -8.48 -4.03
CA ASN A 174 -11.97 -9.41 -2.92
C ASN A 174 -13.14 -10.42 -2.88
N LYS A 175 -14.38 -9.97 -3.17
CA LYS A 175 -15.57 -10.81 -3.37
C LYS A 175 -15.36 -11.78 -4.54
N SER A 176 -14.93 -11.29 -5.72
CA SER A 176 -14.70 -12.13 -6.91
C SER A 176 -13.63 -13.21 -6.66
N LYS A 177 -12.54 -12.86 -5.97
CA LYS A 177 -11.48 -13.81 -5.64
C LYS A 177 -11.88 -14.76 -4.51
N LEU A 178 -12.80 -14.40 -3.62
CA LEU A 178 -13.45 -15.35 -2.70
C LEU A 178 -14.39 -16.31 -3.45
N CYS A 179 -15.14 -15.82 -4.45
CA CYS A 179 -16.00 -16.67 -5.29
C CYS A 179 -15.21 -17.77 -6.01
N ASN A 180 -13.98 -17.48 -6.46
CA ASN A 180 -13.06 -18.50 -7.02
C ASN A 180 -12.69 -19.62 -6.03
N ILE A 181 -12.72 -19.37 -4.70
CA ILE A 181 -12.47 -20.38 -3.67
C ILE A 181 -13.72 -21.24 -3.45
N TYR A 182 -14.89 -20.60 -3.24
CA TYR A 182 -16.16 -21.31 -3.11
C TYR A 182 -16.47 -22.17 -4.35
N PHE A 183 -16.16 -21.66 -5.55
CA PHE A 183 -16.33 -22.40 -6.80
C PHE A 183 -15.43 -23.63 -6.87
N THR A 184 -14.15 -23.53 -6.48
CA THR A 184 -13.29 -24.72 -6.34
C THR A 184 -13.88 -25.74 -5.35
N GLN A 185 -14.39 -25.30 -4.20
CA GLN A 185 -14.98 -26.20 -3.20
C GLN A 185 -16.24 -26.92 -3.70
N GLU A 186 -17.14 -26.20 -4.39
CA GLU A 186 -18.36 -26.76 -4.97
C GLU A 186 -18.06 -27.65 -6.18
N LEU A 187 -17.14 -27.23 -7.06
CA LEU A 187 -16.72 -27.99 -8.24
C LEU A 187 -16.05 -29.31 -7.84
N ALA A 188 -15.22 -29.33 -6.79
CA ALA A 188 -14.65 -30.55 -6.23
C ALA A 188 -15.74 -31.55 -5.81
N ARG A 189 -16.74 -31.10 -5.05
CA ARG A 189 -17.88 -31.95 -4.63
C ARG A 189 -18.75 -32.42 -5.80
N ARG A 190 -18.88 -31.62 -6.87
CA ARG A 190 -19.63 -31.99 -8.10
C ARG A 190 -18.84 -32.88 -9.07
N LEU A 191 -17.55 -33.09 -8.83
CA LEU A 191 -16.65 -33.92 -9.65
C LEU A 191 -16.09 -35.13 -8.90
N GLU A 192 -16.55 -35.38 -7.68
CA GLU A 192 -16.22 -36.59 -6.92
C GLU A 192 -16.52 -37.87 -7.75
N GLY A 193 -15.62 -38.84 -7.69
CA GLY A 193 -15.66 -40.06 -8.52
C GLY A 193 -15.33 -39.87 -10.02
N THR A 194 -15.25 -38.64 -10.55
CA THR A 194 -15.05 -38.42 -12.01
C THR A 194 -13.58 -38.37 -12.46
N GLY A 195 -12.62 -38.45 -11.54
CA GLY A 195 -11.19 -38.36 -11.83
C GLY A 195 -10.68 -36.95 -12.18
N VAL A 196 -11.54 -35.94 -12.15
CA VAL A 196 -11.18 -34.53 -12.32
C VAL A 196 -10.96 -33.88 -10.95
N THR A 197 -9.75 -33.36 -10.68
CA THR A 197 -9.48 -32.63 -9.43
C THR A 197 -9.43 -31.13 -9.63
N THR A 198 -9.67 -30.38 -8.56
CA THR A 198 -9.84 -28.93 -8.63
C THR A 198 -9.16 -28.26 -7.46
N TYR A 199 -8.52 -27.12 -7.72
CA TYR A 199 -7.75 -26.40 -6.72
C TYR A 199 -7.91 -24.89 -6.90
N SER A 200 -7.68 -24.15 -5.82
CA SER A 200 -7.55 -22.70 -5.87
C SER A 200 -6.27 -22.27 -5.18
N LEU A 201 -5.73 -21.12 -5.57
CA LEU A 201 -4.48 -20.60 -5.01
C LEU A 201 -4.51 -19.08 -4.93
N HIS A 202 -3.61 -18.52 -4.12
CA HIS A 202 -3.14 -17.17 -4.38
C HIS A 202 -1.63 -17.16 -4.65
N PRO A 203 -1.15 -16.42 -5.66
CA PRO A 203 0.27 -16.44 -6.02
C PRO A 203 1.12 -15.62 -5.02
N GLY A 204 0.48 -14.77 -4.21
CA GLY A 204 1.11 -13.80 -3.32
C GLY A 204 1.11 -12.40 -3.94
N ALA A 205 1.89 -11.48 -3.35
CA ALA A 205 2.09 -10.14 -3.91
C ALA A 205 3.07 -10.21 -5.09
N VAL A 206 2.57 -10.45 -6.30
CA VAL A 206 3.37 -10.61 -7.53
C VAL A 206 3.44 -9.31 -8.33
N HIS A 207 4.62 -9.03 -8.89
CA HIS A 207 4.85 -7.93 -9.83
C HIS A 207 4.25 -8.24 -11.21
N THR A 208 2.92 -8.11 -11.33
CA THR A 208 2.18 -8.30 -12.59
C THR A 208 1.97 -6.99 -13.35
N ASP A 209 1.76 -7.08 -14.67
CA ASP A 209 1.49 -5.93 -15.57
C ASP A 209 0.12 -5.25 -15.32
N PHE A 210 -0.57 -5.58 -14.22
CA PHE A 210 -1.79 -4.92 -13.74
C PHE A 210 -1.60 -3.40 -13.56
N GLN A 211 -0.38 -2.94 -13.27
CA GLN A 211 -0.09 -1.52 -13.04
C GLN A 211 1.09 -1.09 -13.93
N ARG A 212 0.80 -0.26 -14.95
CA ARG A 212 1.79 0.31 -15.89
C ARG A 212 2.64 1.39 -15.20
N PHE A 213 3.68 0.98 -14.47
CA PHE A 213 4.64 1.89 -13.85
C PHE A 213 5.86 2.21 -14.75
N SER A 214 6.55 3.30 -14.40
CA SER A 214 7.79 3.71 -15.07
C SER A 214 9.00 2.85 -14.66
N SER A 215 9.99 2.75 -15.55
CA SER A 215 11.08 1.76 -15.49
C SER A 215 11.90 1.76 -14.19
N PHE A 216 11.98 2.89 -13.48
CA PHE A 216 12.67 2.99 -12.19
C PHE A 216 11.88 2.35 -11.03
N LEU A 217 10.54 2.38 -11.08
CA LEU A 217 9.70 1.77 -10.05
C LEU A 217 9.77 0.24 -10.10
N ASN A 218 9.82 -0.34 -11.30
CA ASN A 218 9.93 -1.78 -11.49
C ASN A 218 11.18 -2.37 -10.81
N TYR A 219 12.32 -1.65 -10.84
CA TYR A 219 13.57 -2.05 -10.18
C TYR A 219 13.55 -1.97 -8.64
N VAL A 220 12.62 -1.20 -8.05
CA VAL A 220 12.45 -1.11 -6.59
C VAL A 220 11.38 -2.07 -6.12
N ALA A 221 10.28 -2.20 -6.87
CA ALA A 221 9.21 -3.15 -6.57
C ALA A 221 9.68 -4.62 -6.70
N SER A 222 10.61 -4.93 -7.62
CA SER A 222 11.23 -6.25 -7.76
C SER A 222 12.09 -6.71 -6.56
N LYS A 223 12.14 -5.94 -5.47
CA LYS A 223 12.76 -6.35 -4.19
C LYS A 223 11.76 -6.56 -3.04
N CYS A 224 10.47 -6.34 -3.29
CA CYS A 224 9.40 -6.51 -2.29
C CYS A 224 8.20 -7.32 -2.80
N PHE A 225 8.03 -7.42 -4.12
CA PHE A 225 7.02 -8.24 -4.78
C PHE A 225 7.70 -9.47 -5.40
N LYS A 226 7.01 -10.62 -5.38
CA LYS A 226 7.41 -11.82 -6.11
C LYS A 226 7.54 -11.52 -7.60
N THR A 227 8.50 -12.12 -8.29
CA THR A 227 8.54 -12.06 -9.76
C THR A 227 7.38 -12.87 -10.37
N PRO A 228 7.02 -12.68 -11.66
CA PRO A 228 6.06 -13.54 -12.35
C PRO A 228 6.42 -15.04 -12.26
N GLU A 229 7.71 -15.36 -12.27
CA GLU A 229 8.24 -16.72 -12.14
C GLU A 229 7.97 -17.29 -10.75
N GLU A 230 8.23 -16.52 -9.69
CA GLU A 230 7.91 -16.87 -8.30
C GLU A 230 6.39 -16.97 -8.06
N GLY A 231 5.60 -16.12 -8.73
CA GLY A 231 4.14 -16.11 -8.65
C GLY A 231 3.47 -17.33 -9.30
N ALA A 232 4.02 -17.82 -10.42
CA ALA A 232 3.49 -18.98 -11.15
C ALA A 232 3.72 -20.33 -10.44
N GLN A 233 4.62 -20.40 -9.45
CA GLN A 233 5.05 -21.67 -8.86
C GLN A 233 3.90 -22.50 -8.28
N THR A 234 2.94 -21.87 -7.60
CA THR A 234 1.78 -22.59 -7.05
C THR A 234 0.77 -23.01 -8.13
N SER A 235 0.62 -22.21 -9.20
CA SER A 235 -0.21 -22.57 -10.37
C SER A 235 0.36 -23.78 -11.11
N ILE A 236 1.68 -23.79 -11.31
CA ILE A 236 2.44 -24.90 -11.90
C ILE A 236 2.31 -26.14 -11.02
N TYR A 237 2.65 -26.03 -9.73
CA TYR A 237 2.59 -27.13 -8.76
C TYR A 237 1.23 -27.85 -8.76
N LEU A 238 0.13 -27.11 -8.62
CA LEU A 238 -1.22 -27.69 -8.64
C LEU A 238 -1.58 -28.37 -9.97
N SER A 239 -0.97 -27.91 -11.07
CA SER A 239 -1.20 -28.47 -12.39
C SER A 239 -0.36 -29.73 -12.69
N VAL A 240 0.78 -29.94 -12.01
CA VAL A 240 1.79 -30.95 -12.43
C VAL A 240 2.41 -31.81 -11.32
N GLU A 241 2.14 -31.56 -10.04
CA GLU A 241 2.62 -32.42 -8.94
C GLU A 241 1.71 -33.65 -8.79
N ASP A 242 2.27 -34.85 -8.62
CA ASP A 242 1.50 -36.07 -8.35
C ASP A 242 1.23 -36.24 -6.83
N GLY A 243 0.13 -36.91 -6.44
CA GLY A 243 -0.16 -37.21 -5.03
C GLY A 243 -0.82 -36.05 -4.26
N ILE A 244 -1.32 -35.03 -4.97
CA ILE A 244 -2.07 -33.91 -4.38
C ILE A 244 -3.60 -34.09 -4.50
N GLU A 245 -4.06 -35.22 -5.05
CA GLU A 245 -5.47 -35.57 -5.26
C GLU A 245 -6.28 -35.52 -3.96
N GLN A 246 -5.67 -35.94 -2.85
CA GLN A 246 -6.17 -35.84 -1.47
C GLN A 246 -6.51 -34.41 -0.98
N TYR A 247 -6.05 -33.38 -1.70
CA TYR A 247 -6.33 -31.96 -1.41
C TYR A 247 -7.35 -31.35 -2.39
N ASN A 248 -8.11 -32.16 -3.13
CA ASN A 248 -9.17 -31.68 -4.03
C ASN A 248 -10.13 -30.71 -3.30
N GLY A 249 -10.46 -29.59 -3.94
CA GLY A 249 -11.31 -28.53 -3.39
C GLY A 249 -10.61 -27.57 -2.42
N GLN A 250 -9.33 -27.77 -2.08
CA GLN A 250 -8.62 -26.92 -1.13
C GLN A 250 -7.99 -25.67 -1.77
N HIS A 251 -7.58 -24.74 -0.89
CA HIS A 251 -6.91 -23.49 -1.25
C HIS A 251 -5.43 -23.54 -0.88
N PHE A 252 -4.55 -22.96 -1.70
CA PHE A 252 -3.09 -23.07 -1.59
C PHE A 252 -2.35 -21.72 -1.57
N GLU A 253 -1.24 -21.70 -0.84
CA GLU A 253 -0.27 -20.60 -0.73
C GLU A 253 1.14 -21.19 -0.73
N ASP A 254 2.04 -20.68 -1.59
CA ASP A 254 3.43 -21.17 -1.73
C ASP A 254 3.53 -22.71 -1.76
N CYS A 255 2.83 -23.32 -2.71
CA CYS A 255 2.79 -24.76 -2.99
C CYS A 255 2.35 -25.64 -1.81
N LYS A 256 1.59 -25.09 -0.85
CA LYS A 256 1.04 -25.82 0.32
C LYS A 256 -0.44 -25.50 0.54
N PRO A 257 -1.25 -26.46 1.02
CA PRO A 257 -2.64 -26.20 1.38
C PRO A 257 -2.69 -25.27 2.60
N VAL A 258 -3.65 -24.34 2.63
CA VAL A 258 -3.88 -23.43 3.77
C VAL A 258 -5.22 -23.68 4.43
N LYS A 259 -5.32 -23.29 5.71
CA LYS A 259 -6.55 -23.39 6.49
C LYS A 259 -7.67 -22.57 5.81
N PRO A 260 -8.88 -23.14 5.58
CA PRO A 260 -9.99 -22.42 4.96
C PRO A 260 -10.31 -21.10 5.67
N TYR A 261 -10.50 -20.05 4.87
CA TYR A 261 -10.85 -18.71 5.36
C TYR A 261 -12.22 -18.72 6.03
N CYS A 262 -12.49 -17.76 6.92
CA CYS A 262 -13.69 -17.80 7.76
C CYS A 262 -15.00 -17.87 6.94
N ALA A 263 -15.10 -17.12 5.84
CA ALA A 263 -16.23 -17.19 4.91
C ALA A 263 -16.28 -18.54 4.16
N ALA A 264 -15.13 -18.99 3.62
CA ALA A 264 -14.95 -20.22 2.85
C ALA A 264 -15.03 -21.52 3.67
N ARG A 265 -15.85 -21.52 4.73
CA ARG A 265 -16.26 -22.69 5.54
C ARG A 265 -17.75 -22.97 5.45
N ASP A 266 -18.58 -22.00 5.03
CA ASP A 266 -20.00 -22.27 4.80
C ASP A 266 -20.21 -22.89 3.41
N GLU A 267 -20.47 -24.20 3.41
CA GLU A 267 -20.84 -24.93 2.21
C GLU A 267 -22.17 -24.48 1.60
N ASN A 268 -23.09 -23.90 2.38
CA ASN A 268 -24.39 -23.49 1.87
C ASN A 268 -24.27 -22.24 1.01
N THR A 269 -23.40 -21.30 1.39
CA THR A 269 -22.98 -20.19 0.52
C THR A 269 -22.35 -20.69 -0.77
N ALA A 270 -21.50 -21.74 -0.74
CA ALA A 270 -20.92 -22.32 -1.96
C ALA A 270 -21.98 -22.93 -2.90
N LYS A 271 -22.95 -23.67 -2.35
CA LYS A 271 -24.07 -24.29 -3.10
C LYS A 271 -24.96 -23.22 -3.74
N LYS A 272 -25.39 -22.21 -2.96
CA LYS A 272 -26.23 -21.10 -3.44
C LYS A 272 -25.50 -20.20 -4.46
N LEU A 273 -24.22 -19.92 -4.25
CA LEU A 273 -23.39 -19.17 -5.20
C LEU A 273 -23.37 -19.86 -6.56
N TRP A 274 -23.22 -21.18 -6.60
CA TRP A 274 -23.27 -21.94 -7.85
C TRP A 274 -24.63 -21.82 -8.54
N GLU A 275 -25.73 -21.97 -7.80
CA GLU A 275 -27.09 -21.89 -8.36
C GLU A 275 -27.39 -20.50 -8.95
N ILE A 276 -27.01 -19.44 -8.24
CA ILE A 276 -27.12 -18.05 -8.70
C ILE A 276 -26.23 -17.82 -9.94
N SER A 277 -25.00 -18.33 -9.93
CA SER A 277 -24.10 -18.24 -11.09
C SER A 277 -24.65 -18.98 -12.31
N GLU A 278 -25.24 -20.16 -12.16
CA GLU A 278 -25.90 -20.89 -13.27
C GLU A 278 -27.03 -20.09 -13.93
N GLU A 279 -27.81 -19.34 -13.16
CA GLU A 279 -28.88 -18.47 -13.69
C GLU A 279 -28.32 -17.15 -14.27
N LEU A 280 -27.28 -16.57 -13.67
CA LEU A 280 -26.62 -15.35 -14.17
C LEU A 280 -25.87 -15.58 -15.50
N VAL A 281 -25.13 -16.70 -15.65
CA VAL A 281 -24.40 -17.00 -16.89
C VAL A 281 -25.26 -17.72 -17.95
N GLY A 282 -26.54 -17.97 -17.69
CA GLY A 282 -27.44 -18.66 -18.62
C GLY A 282 -27.07 -20.13 -18.88
N LEU A 283 -26.61 -20.86 -17.85
CA LEU A 283 -26.53 -22.32 -17.87
C LEU A 283 -27.85 -22.97 -17.41
N LYS A 284 -28.64 -22.24 -16.60
CA LYS A 284 -30.03 -22.58 -16.27
C LYS A 284 -30.93 -21.39 -16.56
N LEU A 285 -32.11 -21.67 -17.13
CA LEU A 285 -33.20 -20.69 -17.26
C LEU A 285 -33.59 -20.14 -15.88
N LYS A 286 -33.92 -18.86 -15.75
CA LYS A 286 -34.33 -18.26 -14.48
C LYS A 286 -35.64 -18.86 -13.97
N ALA A 287 -35.90 -18.82 -12.66
CA ALA A 287 -37.13 -19.35 -12.09
C ALA A 287 -38.42 -18.77 -12.75
N SER A 288 -38.41 -17.48 -13.08
CA SER A 288 -39.48 -16.79 -13.82
C SER A 288 -39.64 -17.29 -15.27
N GLU A 289 -38.53 -17.52 -15.97
CA GLU A 289 -38.51 -18.08 -17.33
C GLU A 289 -38.99 -19.53 -17.34
N ARG A 290 -38.61 -20.34 -16.34
CA ARG A 290 -39.16 -21.69 -16.14
C ARG A 290 -40.65 -21.66 -15.82
N LEU A 291 -41.14 -20.67 -15.07
CA LEU A 291 -42.57 -20.46 -14.82
C LEU A 291 -43.32 -20.03 -16.08
N ASN A 292 -42.73 -19.19 -16.93
CA ASN A 292 -43.30 -18.80 -18.22
C ASN A 292 -43.30 -19.98 -19.21
N LEU A 293 -42.21 -20.75 -19.31
CA LEU A 293 -42.16 -21.97 -20.12
C LEU A 293 -43.09 -23.07 -19.57
N ARG A 294 -43.31 -23.14 -18.25
CA ARG A 294 -44.37 -23.98 -17.65
C ARG A 294 -45.77 -23.43 -17.91
N ARG A 295 -45.97 -22.11 -18.04
CA ARG A 295 -47.25 -21.51 -18.47
C ARG A 295 -47.53 -21.78 -19.94
N PHE A 296 -46.60 -21.52 -20.85
CA PHE A 296 -46.74 -21.87 -22.27
C PHE A 296 -46.86 -23.39 -22.46
N GLY A 297 -46.09 -24.18 -21.70
CA GLY A 297 -46.21 -25.64 -21.64
C GLY A 297 -47.57 -26.09 -21.11
N LEU A 298 -48.12 -25.45 -20.07
CA LEU A 298 -49.47 -25.70 -19.58
C LEU A 298 -50.54 -25.24 -20.57
N ILE A 299 -50.35 -24.14 -21.31
CA ILE A 299 -51.29 -23.70 -22.36
C ILE A 299 -51.29 -24.69 -23.53
N TRP A 300 -50.12 -25.17 -23.95
CA TRP A 300 -49.99 -26.20 -25.00
C TRP A 300 -50.52 -27.56 -24.54
N THR A 301 -50.23 -27.95 -23.29
CA THR A 301 -50.77 -29.16 -22.66
C THR A 301 -52.26 -29.04 -22.37
N MET A 302 -52.81 -27.86 -22.08
CA MET A 302 -54.25 -27.62 -21.98
C MET A 302 -54.93 -27.64 -23.35
N ALA A 303 -54.32 -27.07 -24.39
CA ALA A 303 -54.84 -27.16 -25.75
C ALA A 303 -54.89 -28.61 -26.25
N ASN A 304 -53.89 -29.43 -25.90
CA ASN A 304 -53.91 -30.87 -26.15
C ASN A 304 -54.89 -31.60 -25.21
N CYS A 305 -54.93 -31.31 -23.90
CA CYS A 305 -55.89 -31.91 -22.98
C CYS A 305 -57.35 -31.54 -23.30
N ILE A 306 -57.65 -30.40 -23.93
CA ILE A 306 -59.00 -30.08 -24.42
C ILE A 306 -59.37 -31.04 -25.57
N LYS A 307 -58.42 -31.36 -26.47
CA LYS A 307 -58.62 -32.40 -27.49
C LYS A 307 -58.78 -33.79 -26.85
N THR A 308 -58.00 -34.13 -25.82
CA THR A 308 -58.06 -35.45 -25.16
C THR A 308 -59.29 -35.61 -24.25
N LEU A 309 -59.74 -34.55 -23.55
CA LEU A 309 -60.94 -34.57 -22.70
C LEU A 309 -62.22 -34.76 -23.53
N SER A 310 -62.26 -34.21 -24.74
CA SER A 310 -63.31 -34.50 -25.73
C SER A 310 -63.40 -36.00 -26.11
N ALA A 311 -62.34 -36.77 -25.87
CA ALA A 311 -62.29 -38.22 -26.07
C ALA A 311 -62.42 -39.05 -24.77
N TYR A 312 -62.48 -38.40 -23.59
CA TYR A 312 -62.43 -39.07 -22.28
C TYR A 312 -63.72 -38.94 -21.44
N MET A 313 -64.79 -38.34 -21.97
CA MET A 313 -66.12 -38.32 -21.34
C MET A 313 -66.93 -39.62 -21.53
N ALA A 314 -66.25 -40.74 -21.79
CA ALA A 314 -66.86 -42.06 -21.95
C ALA A 314 -66.44 -43.02 -20.81
N VAL A 315 -67.43 -43.70 -20.23
CA VAL A 315 -67.34 -44.81 -19.24
C VAL A 315 -67.08 -44.41 -17.76
N PRO A 316 -67.73 -45.05 -16.76
CA PRO A 316 -67.83 -44.54 -15.37
C PRO A 316 -66.88 -45.24 -14.35
N PRO A 317 -66.81 -44.75 -13.08
CA PRO A 317 -65.76 -45.12 -12.12
C PRO A 317 -66.18 -46.11 -11.01
N HIS A 318 -65.20 -46.82 -10.42
CA HIS A 318 -65.34 -47.50 -9.13
C HIS A 318 -64.03 -47.63 -8.31
N LYS A 319 -64.09 -47.17 -7.04
CA LYS A 319 -63.56 -47.77 -5.77
C LYS A 319 -62.05 -48.15 -5.64
N GLN A 320 -61.42 -48.19 -4.45
CA GLN A 320 -61.56 -47.53 -3.11
C GLN A 320 -60.39 -48.02 -2.20
N PHE A 321 -60.12 -47.34 -1.06
CA PHE A 321 -59.32 -47.83 0.11
C PHE A 321 -57.78 -48.07 -0.08
N GLN A 322 -56.89 -48.09 0.94
CA GLN A 322 -56.96 -47.80 2.40
C GLN A 322 -55.61 -47.22 2.96
N ARG A 323 -55.54 -46.94 4.29
CA ARG A 323 -54.33 -46.58 5.09
C ARG A 323 -53.83 -47.78 5.94
N CYS A 324 -52.57 -47.72 6.42
CA CYS A 324 -52.04 -48.10 7.78
C CYS A 324 -50.51 -48.41 7.75
N SER A 325 -49.72 -48.59 8.84
CA SER A 325 -49.61 -47.97 10.19
C SER A 325 -48.47 -48.65 11.03
N GLY A 326 -47.79 -47.95 11.97
CA GLY A 326 -46.89 -48.53 13.01
C GLY A 326 -45.79 -47.53 13.46
N CYS A 327 -45.59 -47.16 14.75
CA CYS A 327 -45.10 -47.89 15.97
C CYS A 327 -43.55 -47.92 16.08
N GLY A 328 -42.89 -47.59 17.22
CA GLY A 328 -43.35 -47.04 18.52
C GLY A 328 -42.21 -46.77 19.55
N ASP A 329 -42.55 -45.98 20.60
CA ASP A 329 -42.06 -45.85 22.00
C ASP A 329 -40.58 -45.98 22.47
N VAL A 330 -40.21 -45.16 23.50
CA VAL A 330 -39.60 -45.52 24.83
C VAL A 330 -39.26 -44.24 25.66
N GLU A 331 -39.08 -44.37 26.99
CA GLU A 331 -39.20 -43.31 28.02
C GLU A 331 -37.87 -42.65 28.55
N GLY A 332 -37.97 -41.76 29.56
CA GLY A 332 -36.87 -41.19 30.38
C GLY A 332 -37.10 -41.43 31.90
N PRO A 333 -36.85 -40.51 32.88
CA PRO A 333 -36.00 -39.29 32.92
C PRO A 333 -35.28 -39.01 34.30
N LYS A 334 -34.75 -37.78 34.50
CA LYS A 334 -34.52 -37.02 35.80
C LYS A 334 -33.17 -37.09 36.59
N ARG A 335 -33.05 -36.19 37.59
CA ARG A 335 -31.84 -35.71 38.37
C ARG A 335 -32.00 -35.86 39.91
N VAL A 336 -30.88 -35.96 40.66
CA VAL A 336 -30.55 -35.50 42.05
C VAL A 336 -28.99 -35.45 42.14
N ARG A 337 -28.18 -34.60 42.83
CA ARG A 337 -28.24 -33.42 43.77
C ARG A 337 -27.85 -33.70 45.26
N LEU A 338 -27.17 -32.72 45.91
CA LEU A 338 -26.85 -32.58 47.37
C LEU A 338 -25.67 -33.45 47.89
N GLU A 339 -24.88 -33.14 48.95
CA GLU A 339 -24.67 -31.91 49.80
C GLU A 339 -23.34 -31.97 50.62
N GLU A 340 -22.88 -30.81 51.14
CA GLU A 340 -22.07 -30.55 52.39
C GLU A 340 -20.68 -31.25 52.65
N GLU A 341 -19.82 -30.93 53.65
CA GLU A 341 -19.81 -29.94 54.77
C GLU A 341 -18.37 -29.49 55.23
N SER A 342 -18.22 -28.26 55.80
CA SER A 342 -17.30 -27.89 56.92
C SER A 342 -15.73 -27.87 56.76
N ARG A 343 -14.83 -27.27 57.60
CA ARG A 343 -14.87 -26.18 58.65
C ARG A 343 -13.43 -25.75 59.15
N LYS A 344 -13.22 -24.44 59.48
CA LYS A 344 -12.26 -23.83 60.49
C LYS A 344 -10.71 -23.92 60.19
N SER A 345 -9.75 -23.13 60.73
CA SER A 345 -9.67 -21.93 61.65
C SER A 345 -8.31 -21.13 61.55
N LYS A 346 -8.17 -19.97 62.25
CA LYS A 346 -6.99 -19.01 62.33
C LYS A 346 -6.12 -19.25 63.63
N PRO A 347 -5.19 -18.40 64.21
CA PRO A 347 -4.70 -17.00 63.93
C PRO A 347 -3.19 -16.59 64.32
N ARG A 348 -2.88 -15.25 64.34
CA ARG A 348 -1.72 -14.46 64.95
C ARG A 348 -0.42 -14.29 64.09
N ARG A 349 0.24 -13.10 63.92
CA ARG A 349 0.84 -11.99 64.77
C ARG A 349 2.22 -12.38 65.37
N ARG A 350 3.35 -11.61 65.43
CA ARG A 350 3.82 -10.17 65.35
C ARG A 350 5.18 -10.10 64.55
N ALA A 351 5.80 -9.03 64.01
CA ALA A 351 6.09 -7.59 64.30
C ALA A 351 7.51 -7.28 64.85
N ALA A 352 8.05 -6.06 64.60
CA ALA A 352 9.34 -5.42 65.04
C ALA A 352 10.61 -5.58 64.13
N ASP A 353 11.62 -4.67 64.05
CA ASP A 353 11.76 -3.20 64.30
C ASP A 353 13.19 -2.66 63.88
N LEU A 354 13.42 -1.32 63.88
CA LEU A 354 14.72 -0.57 63.91
C LEU A 354 15.58 -0.49 62.60
N ARG A 355 16.45 0.54 62.33
CA ARG A 355 16.71 1.89 62.91
C ARG A 355 17.36 2.87 61.87
N ILE A 356 17.41 4.17 62.19
CA ILE A 356 18.16 5.25 61.47
C ILE A 356 19.20 5.89 62.42
N PRO A 357 20.26 6.55 61.92
CA PRO A 357 20.68 7.83 62.54
C PRO A 357 20.96 8.99 61.54
N ASP A 358 20.67 10.22 61.99
CA ASP A 358 20.91 11.52 61.33
C ASP A 358 22.11 12.26 61.96
N ARG A 359 22.73 13.24 61.27
CA ARG A 359 23.64 14.25 61.86
C ARG A 359 23.76 15.52 61.00
N ARG A 360 23.69 16.69 61.67
CA ARG A 360 23.73 18.05 61.09
C ARG A 360 24.98 18.85 61.55
N PHE A 361 24.96 20.17 61.30
CA PHE A 361 25.83 21.28 61.78
C PHE A 361 27.07 21.61 60.91
N SER A 362 27.48 22.88 60.72
CA SER A 362 26.81 24.19 60.97
C SER A 362 27.37 25.30 60.03
N LYS A 363 26.98 26.56 60.25
CA LYS A 363 27.64 27.78 59.74
C LYS A 363 27.93 28.75 60.89
N ASN A 364 29.04 29.50 60.77
CA ASN A 364 29.24 30.94 61.10
C ASN A 364 30.59 31.20 61.80
N GLN A 365 31.39 32.17 61.30
CA GLN A 365 31.90 33.34 62.04
C GLN A 365 32.87 34.22 61.21
N THR A 366 32.97 35.47 61.63
CA THR A 366 33.81 36.62 61.19
C THR A 366 34.08 37.46 62.48
N PRO A 367 34.78 38.64 62.53
CA PRO A 367 35.27 39.55 61.48
C PRO A 367 36.66 40.21 61.78
N GLU A 368 36.88 41.45 61.32
CA GLU A 368 37.83 42.48 61.78
C GLU A 368 39.34 42.35 61.45
N CYS A 369 40.12 43.44 61.27
CA CYS A 369 39.84 44.90 61.23
C CYS A 369 40.75 45.59 60.16
N GLY A 370 40.38 46.76 59.62
CA GLY A 370 41.14 47.36 58.49
C GLY A 370 40.82 48.78 57.95
N VAL A 371 40.11 49.65 58.71
CA VAL A 371 39.92 51.10 58.40
C VAL A 371 39.03 51.44 57.17
N LYS A 372 38.56 52.69 57.11
CA LYS A 372 37.51 53.26 56.22
C LYS A 372 38.07 54.53 55.52
N PHE A 373 37.54 55.13 54.46
CA PHE A 373 36.25 55.07 53.74
C PHE A 373 36.52 55.01 52.19
N HIS A 374 35.80 55.54 51.18
CA HIS A 374 34.59 56.39 51.03
C HIS A 374 33.95 56.25 49.62
N ALA A 375 32.77 56.85 49.42
CA ALA A 375 32.25 57.37 48.14
C ALA A 375 32.26 56.48 46.85
N ARG A 376 31.59 55.33 46.91
CA ARG A 376 30.51 54.95 45.95
C ARG A 376 30.59 55.43 44.47
N ILE A 377 31.39 54.75 43.64
CA ILE A 377 30.99 54.43 42.24
C ILE A 377 31.19 52.92 42.01
N SER A 378 30.21 52.28 41.37
CA SER A 378 30.16 50.81 41.23
C SER A 378 30.87 50.32 39.97
N SER A 379 32.20 50.21 40.03
CA SER A 379 33.00 49.46 39.04
C SER A 379 34.10 48.64 39.74
N SER A 380 33.73 47.47 40.27
CA SER A 380 34.68 46.50 40.83
C SER A 380 35.50 45.85 39.69
N THR A 381 36.53 46.58 39.27
CA THR A 381 37.57 46.11 38.36
C THR A 381 38.09 44.75 38.81
N VAL A 382 38.04 43.76 37.91
CA VAL A 382 38.84 42.54 38.05
C VAL A 382 40.29 42.97 38.21
N GLY A 383 40.96 42.54 39.29
CA GLY A 383 42.36 42.87 39.55
C GLY A 383 43.25 42.59 38.33
N PRO A 384 44.32 43.36 38.12
CA PRO A 384 45.05 43.41 36.86
C PRO A 384 45.39 42.01 36.36
N ARG A 385 44.85 41.65 35.19
CA ARG A 385 45.06 40.34 34.58
C ARG A 385 46.56 40.09 34.48
N LYS A 386 47.08 39.12 35.24
CA LYS A 386 48.45 38.59 35.07
C LYS A 386 48.70 38.42 33.58
N SER A 387 49.77 39.03 33.08
CA SER A 387 50.12 39.10 31.66
C SER A 387 49.86 37.74 31.01
N PRO A 388 49.04 37.65 29.93
CA PRO A 388 48.61 36.36 29.40
C PRO A 388 49.82 35.44 29.17
N ARG A 389 49.82 34.26 29.80
CA ARG A 389 50.88 33.25 29.60
C ARG A 389 51.13 33.15 28.10
N ASN A 390 52.37 33.44 27.70
CA ASN A 390 52.73 33.75 26.32
C ASN A 390 52.08 32.74 25.37
N VAL A 391 51.11 33.19 24.57
CA VAL A 391 50.25 32.28 23.82
C VAL A 391 51.10 31.68 22.71
N GLN A 392 51.61 30.47 22.96
CA GLN A 392 52.63 29.78 22.17
C GLN A 392 52.09 29.26 20.82
N VAL A 393 51.14 29.99 20.26
CA VAL A 393 50.44 29.72 19.01
C VAL A 393 50.10 31.08 18.38
N SER A 394 50.84 31.43 17.32
CA SER A 394 50.76 32.71 16.62
C SER A 394 49.41 32.92 15.88
N ARG A 395 49.23 34.12 15.28
CA ARG A 395 48.24 34.39 14.22
C ARG A 395 48.21 33.30 13.14
N ASP A 396 49.35 32.64 12.94
CA ASP A 396 49.60 31.53 12.01
C ASP A 396 48.79 30.26 12.29
N VAL A 397 48.11 30.13 13.43
CA VAL A 397 47.13 29.04 13.66
C VAL A 397 45.70 29.56 13.75
N ASP A 398 45.45 30.77 14.25
CA ASP A 398 44.08 31.29 14.31
C ASP A 398 43.49 31.53 12.91
N ARG A 399 44.31 31.96 11.94
CA ARG A 399 43.89 32.08 10.54
C ARG A 399 43.61 30.70 9.91
N PRO A 400 44.50 29.68 9.96
CA PRO A 400 44.18 28.32 9.54
C PRO A 400 43.04 27.62 10.29
N VAL A 401 42.86 27.83 11.61
CA VAL A 401 41.69 27.32 12.36
C VAL A 401 40.42 27.92 11.78
N THR A 402 40.36 29.23 11.57
CA THR A 402 39.16 29.92 11.06
C THR A 402 38.87 29.57 9.60
N ILE A 403 39.91 29.35 8.78
CA ILE A 403 39.77 28.90 7.38
C ILE A 403 39.33 27.43 7.33
N LYS A 404 40.02 26.51 8.02
CA LYS A 404 39.67 25.08 8.04
C LYS A 404 38.35 24.81 8.80
N ALA A 405 37.90 25.69 9.70
CA ALA A 405 36.56 25.64 10.28
C ALA A 405 35.42 25.86 9.26
N ARG A 406 35.72 26.42 8.07
CA ARG A 406 34.79 26.45 6.94
C ARG A 406 34.50 25.03 6.40
N GLU A 407 35.39 24.06 6.63
CA GLU A 407 35.10 22.63 6.48
C GLU A 407 34.21 22.14 7.65
N ARG A 408 32.93 22.54 7.64
CA ARG A 408 31.93 22.38 8.74
C ARG A 408 31.71 20.96 9.30
N ARG A 409 32.43 19.94 8.85
CA ARG A 409 32.29 18.52 9.23
C ARG A 409 33.53 17.91 9.91
N ILE A 410 34.63 18.65 10.05
CA ILE A 410 35.85 18.13 10.69
C ILE A 410 35.71 18.09 12.23
N SER A 411 36.20 17.03 12.87
CA SER A 411 36.26 16.96 14.34
C SER A 411 37.42 17.79 14.89
N ALA A 412 37.34 18.27 16.13
CA ALA A 412 38.42 19.06 16.74
C ALA A 412 39.77 18.31 16.79
N ARG A 413 39.75 16.97 16.94
CA ARG A 413 40.93 16.11 16.91
C ARG A 413 41.49 15.94 15.49
N ALA A 414 40.64 15.76 14.47
CA ALA A 414 41.08 15.70 13.09
C ALA A 414 41.62 17.06 12.59
N LEU A 415 40.99 18.16 13.01
CA LEU A 415 41.47 19.52 12.75
C LEU A 415 42.80 19.79 13.44
N GLN A 416 42.96 19.37 14.70
CA GLN A 416 44.25 19.43 15.40
C GLN A 416 45.34 18.64 14.67
N ASN A 417 45.11 17.37 14.30
CA ASN A 417 46.06 16.60 13.49
C ASN A 417 46.44 17.32 12.18
N ARG A 418 45.45 17.87 11.44
CA ARG A 418 45.65 18.64 10.21
C ARG A 418 46.29 20.03 10.41
N LEU A 419 46.39 20.52 11.63
CA LEU A 419 47.09 21.76 11.96
C LEU A 419 48.54 21.47 12.32
N VAL A 420 48.78 20.49 13.20
CA VAL A 420 50.13 19.97 13.52
C VAL A 420 50.87 19.60 12.23
N ALA A 421 50.20 18.87 11.32
CA ALA A 421 50.78 18.47 10.03
C ALA A 421 51.02 19.63 9.03
N SER A 422 50.44 20.81 9.24
CA SER A 422 50.60 21.97 8.33
C SER A 422 51.41 23.14 8.90
N THR A 423 51.63 23.18 10.22
CA THR A 423 52.38 24.27 10.89
C THR A 423 53.49 23.76 11.81
N GLY A 424 53.67 22.44 11.94
CA GLY A 424 54.58 21.80 12.91
C GLY A 424 54.17 21.95 14.38
N THR A 425 53.27 22.89 14.69
CA THR A 425 52.94 23.31 16.05
C THR A 425 52.12 22.26 16.79
N ARG A 426 52.68 21.66 17.85
CA ARG A 426 51.94 20.72 18.73
C ARG A 426 50.90 21.47 19.58
N ILE A 427 49.67 21.53 19.09
CA ILE A 427 48.50 22.04 19.82
C ILE A 427 47.60 20.90 20.32
N SER A 428 46.85 21.11 21.40
CA SER A 428 45.82 20.16 21.86
C SER A 428 44.50 20.35 21.12
N ASP A 429 43.67 19.30 21.08
CA ASP A 429 42.31 19.36 20.57
C ASP A 429 41.42 20.30 21.40
N GLN A 430 41.69 20.45 22.71
CA GLN A 430 41.02 21.42 23.55
C GLN A 430 41.36 22.87 23.18
N THR A 431 42.61 23.18 22.82
CA THR A 431 42.97 24.50 22.29
C THR A 431 42.19 24.80 21.00
N VAL A 432 42.03 23.81 20.12
CA VAL A 432 41.18 23.93 18.92
C VAL A 432 39.71 24.18 19.28
N ARG A 433 39.13 23.44 20.24
CA ARG A 433 37.76 23.71 20.74
C ARG A 433 37.62 25.15 21.26
N ASN A 434 38.57 25.62 22.05
CA ASN A 434 38.54 26.96 22.65
C ASN A 434 38.59 28.06 21.57
N ARG A 435 39.41 27.91 20.51
CA ARG A 435 39.46 28.87 19.39
C ARG A 435 38.22 28.83 18.49
N LEU A 436 37.64 27.65 18.25
CA LEU A 436 36.32 27.53 17.61
C LEU A 436 35.25 28.23 18.45
N HIS A 437 35.29 28.09 19.78
CA HIS A 437 34.33 28.75 20.66
C HIS A 437 34.48 30.28 20.68
N ALA A 438 35.70 30.80 20.59
CA ALA A 438 35.97 32.24 20.46
C ALA A 438 35.41 32.82 19.14
N THR A 439 35.48 32.07 18.04
CA THR A 439 34.93 32.46 16.73
C THR A 439 33.43 32.16 16.56
N GLN A 440 32.69 32.07 17.67
CA GLN A 440 31.26 31.70 17.75
C GLN A 440 30.87 30.31 17.20
N PHE A 441 31.76 29.54 16.58
CA PHE A 441 31.50 28.14 16.24
C PHE A 441 31.19 27.33 17.51
N ARG A 442 30.25 26.39 17.40
CA ARG A 442 29.87 25.46 18.49
C ARG A 442 29.69 24.07 17.93
N ALA A 443 30.10 23.05 18.68
CA ALA A 443 29.73 21.68 18.37
C ALA A 443 28.20 21.53 18.50
N ARG A 444 27.56 21.03 17.44
CA ARG A 444 26.11 20.76 17.34
C ARG A 444 25.90 19.49 16.53
N LYS A 445 24.82 18.75 16.79
CA LYS A 445 24.42 17.59 15.97
C LYS A 445 24.09 18.10 14.56
N GLN A 446 24.59 17.43 13.52
CA GLN A 446 24.23 17.78 12.14
C GLN A 446 22.71 17.60 11.96
N ALA A 447 22.03 18.60 11.41
CA ALA A 447 20.64 18.45 11.00
C ALA A 447 20.51 17.31 9.97
N LYS A 448 19.58 16.39 10.22
CA LYS A 448 19.11 15.42 9.22
C LYS A 448 18.01 16.12 8.42
N VAL A 449 18.11 16.09 7.09
CA VAL A 449 17.14 16.67 6.16
C VAL A 449 16.99 15.77 4.93
N PRO A 450 15.85 15.76 4.22
CA PRO A 450 15.66 14.98 3.00
C PRO A 450 16.68 15.30 1.89
N ARG A 451 16.95 14.33 1.01
CA ARG A 451 17.91 14.49 -0.09
C ARG A 451 17.25 15.17 -1.31
N LEU A 452 17.17 16.50 -1.28
CA LEU A 452 16.54 17.29 -2.35
C LEU A 452 17.37 17.33 -3.66
N THR A 453 16.77 16.83 -4.73
CA THR A 453 17.23 16.98 -6.14
C THR A 453 17.08 18.44 -6.61
N PRO A 454 17.69 18.86 -7.74
CA PRO A 454 17.43 20.19 -8.31
C PRO A 454 15.95 20.44 -8.61
N VAL A 455 15.24 19.43 -9.12
CA VAL A 455 13.80 19.48 -9.41
C VAL A 455 12.99 19.72 -8.14
N HIS A 456 13.26 18.98 -7.05
CA HIS A 456 12.55 19.18 -5.78
C HIS A 456 12.75 20.60 -5.24
N ARG A 457 13.94 21.20 -5.41
CA ARG A 457 14.19 22.59 -4.98
C ARG A 457 13.45 23.61 -5.85
N ARG A 458 13.31 23.38 -7.16
CA ARG A 458 12.51 24.24 -8.04
C ARG A 458 11.04 24.21 -7.60
N ILE A 459 10.44 23.02 -7.48
CA ILE A 459 9.04 22.86 -7.07
C ILE A 459 8.81 23.48 -5.68
N ARG A 460 9.69 23.19 -4.70
CA ARG A 460 9.62 23.79 -3.36
C ARG A 460 9.78 25.32 -3.34
N ARG A 461 10.61 25.90 -4.21
CA ARG A 461 10.74 27.37 -4.33
C ARG A 461 9.49 27.96 -4.98
N ASN A 462 8.97 27.35 -6.05
CA ASN A 462 7.72 27.77 -6.70
C ASN A 462 6.56 27.79 -5.70
N PHE A 463 6.33 26.69 -4.97
CA PHE A 463 5.31 26.61 -3.92
C PHE A 463 5.45 27.74 -2.90
N ALA A 464 6.65 27.94 -2.36
CA ALA A 464 6.93 28.98 -1.37
C ALA A 464 6.82 30.41 -1.94
N GLN A 465 6.93 30.60 -3.26
CA GLN A 465 6.70 31.88 -3.94
C GLN A 465 5.20 32.15 -4.14
N LEU A 466 4.42 31.14 -4.54
CA LEU A 466 2.96 31.23 -4.65
C LEU A 466 2.29 31.52 -3.30
N HIS A 467 2.78 30.85 -2.24
CA HIS A 467 2.27 30.99 -0.87
C HIS A 467 3.17 31.90 -0.01
N ARG A 468 3.88 32.86 -0.62
CA ARG A 468 4.77 33.78 0.10
C ARG A 468 3.98 34.75 0.97
N ASP A 469 2.99 35.40 0.35
CA ASP A 469 2.29 36.56 0.88
C ASP A 469 0.89 36.20 1.40
N TRP A 470 0.64 34.89 1.60
CA TRP A 470 -0.60 34.35 2.17
C TRP A 470 -0.78 34.78 3.63
N THR A 471 -1.98 35.29 3.97
CA THR A 471 -2.31 35.78 5.31
C THR A 471 -2.61 34.64 6.30
N PRO A 472 -2.57 34.88 7.63
CA PRO A 472 -2.94 33.88 8.63
C PRO A 472 -4.35 33.29 8.45
N GLU A 473 -5.29 34.08 7.91
CA GLU A 473 -6.67 33.69 7.62
C GLU A 473 -6.72 32.72 6.43
N GLN A 474 -5.94 32.97 5.37
CA GLN A 474 -5.82 32.00 4.26
C GLN A 474 -5.21 30.67 4.74
N TRP A 475 -4.27 30.71 5.68
CA TRP A 475 -3.74 29.50 6.34
C TRP A 475 -4.70 28.88 7.36
N SER A 476 -5.75 29.58 7.83
CA SER A 476 -6.74 29.02 8.76
C SER A 476 -7.73 28.08 8.09
N ASN A 477 -7.85 28.17 6.78
CA ASN A 477 -8.72 27.30 5.98
C ASN A 477 -8.04 25.96 5.61
N VAL A 478 -6.75 25.82 5.94
CA VAL A 478 -5.93 24.66 5.56
C VAL A 478 -5.89 23.62 6.67
N LEU A 479 -6.40 22.41 6.40
CA LEU A 479 -6.20 21.24 7.26
C LEU A 479 -4.89 20.55 6.90
N PHE A 480 -3.88 20.68 7.76
CA PHE A 480 -2.58 20.01 7.60
C PHE A 480 -2.62 18.60 8.16
N THR A 481 -2.33 17.59 7.34
CA THR A 481 -2.45 16.16 7.66
C THR A 481 -1.16 15.39 7.36
N ASP A 482 -0.94 14.28 8.08
CA ASP A 482 0.26 13.42 7.96
C ASP A 482 0.09 12.09 8.72
N GLU A 483 0.96 11.10 8.46
CA GLU A 483 1.06 9.87 9.27
C GLU A 483 2.37 9.81 10.08
N SER A 484 2.27 9.44 11.36
CA SER A 484 3.44 9.25 12.21
C SER A 484 3.52 7.84 12.81
N ARG A 485 4.74 7.43 13.19
CA ARG A 485 5.03 6.11 13.77
C ARG A 485 5.69 6.23 15.13
N PHE A 486 5.06 5.60 16.12
CA PHE A 486 5.51 5.54 17.52
C PHE A 486 5.94 4.11 17.85
N CYS A 487 7.20 3.93 18.24
CA CYS A 487 7.75 2.62 18.63
C CYS A 487 7.65 2.40 20.14
N LEU A 488 7.49 1.15 20.57
CA LEU A 488 7.51 0.78 21.98
C LEU A 488 8.89 1.08 22.60
N ASP A 489 9.95 0.54 22.00
CA ASP A 489 11.32 0.81 22.42
C ASP A 489 11.95 1.92 21.57
N HIS A 490 12.33 3.03 22.22
CA HIS A 490 12.87 4.20 21.52
C HIS A 490 14.30 4.54 21.96
N ASN A 491 15.30 3.90 21.33
CA ASN A 491 16.70 4.22 21.55
C ASN A 491 17.14 5.46 20.74
N ASP A 492 17.19 6.63 21.38
CA ASP A 492 17.69 7.87 20.78
C ASP A 492 19.19 8.15 21.04
N GLY A 493 19.83 7.31 21.87
CA GLY A 493 21.23 7.40 22.26
C GLY A 493 21.60 8.60 23.15
N ARG A 494 20.64 9.28 23.79
CA ARG A 494 20.91 10.46 24.63
C ARG A 494 20.91 10.21 26.14
N ILE A 495 20.33 9.10 26.62
CA ILE A 495 20.33 8.76 28.05
C ILE A 495 21.78 8.63 28.52
N ARG A 496 22.09 9.24 29.67
CA ARG A 496 23.42 9.19 30.30
C ARG A 496 23.28 8.65 31.71
N VAL A 497 23.89 7.49 31.94
CA VAL A 497 24.06 6.91 33.27
C VAL A 497 25.32 7.48 33.92
N TRP A 498 25.25 7.77 35.22
CA TRP A 498 26.43 8.02 36.04
C TRP A 498 26.92 6.69 36.59
N ARG A 499 28.24 6.43 36.52
CA ARG A 499 28.87 5.19 37.00
C ARG A 499 30.37 5.37 37.20
N CYS A 500 30.96 4.54 38.05
CA CYS A 500 32.40 4.43 38.25
C CYS A 500 33.07 3.61 37.13
N PRO A 501 34.41 3.69 36.99
CA PRO A 501 35.16 2.73 36.18
C PRO A 501 34.95 1.29 36.70
N GLY A 502 34.59 0.37 35.80
CA GLY A 502 34.28 -1.04 36.15
C GLY A 502 32.78 -1.36 36.14
N GLU A 503 31.92 -0.42 36.56
CA GLU A 503 30.45 -0.55 36.64
C GLU A 503 29.75 -0.54 35.26
N ARG A 504 30.34 -1.16 34.24
CA ARG A 504 29.81 -1.11 32.87
C ARG A 504 28.50 -1.91 32.70
N TYR A 505 28.34 -2.96 33.48
CA TYR A 505 27.32 -4.00 33.31
C TYR A 505 26.50 -4.25 34.59
N ILE A 506 26.39 -3.27 35.48
CA ILE A 506 25.43 -3.34 36.60
C ILE A 506 24.06 -2.90 36.11
N ASP A 507 22.99 -3.58 36.55
CA ASP A 507 21.63 -3.45 35.99
C ASP A 507 21.11 -2.01 35.97
N SER A 508 21.40 -1.23 37.03
CA SER A 508 21.06 0.20 37.14
C SER A 508 21.76 1.12 36.12
N THR A 509 22.72 0.57 35.34
CA THR A 509 23.43 1.26 34.26
C THR A 509 23.23 0.62 32.89
N LEU A 510 22.52 -0.52 32.83
CA LEU A 510 22.17 -1.20 31.59
C LEU A 510 20.95 -0.52 30.95
N GLN A 511 20.87 -0.65 29.63
CA GLN A 511 19.65 -0.42 28.88
C GLN A 511 19.44 -1.68 28.03
N GLU A 512 18.38 -2.43 28.32
CA GLU A 512 17.97 -3.55 27.48
C GLU A 512 17.52 -3.04 26.10
N ILE A 513 17.77 -3.83 25.06
CA ILE A 513 17.43 -3.49 23.68
C ILE A 513 16.76 -4.70 23.05
N VAL A 514 15.44 -4.64 22.90
CA VAL A 514 14.69 -5.66 22.18
C VAL A 514 15.09 -5.63 20.71
N ALA A 515 15.47 -6.79 20.16
CA ALA A 515 15.73 -6.92 18.74
C ALA A 515 14.49 -6.49 17.93
N PHE A 516 14.68 -5.61 16.95
CA PHE A 516 13.61 -4.99 16.15
C PHE A 516 12.67 -4.02 16.91
N GLY A 517 12.97 -3.66 18.17
CA GLY A 517 12.43 -2.46 18.84
C GLY A 517 11.00 -2.53 19.39
N GLY A 518 10.57 -3.72 19.85
CA GLY A 518 9.32 -3.89 20.61
C GLY A 518 8.01 -3.75 19.83
N GLY A 519 8.08 -3.33 18.56
CA GLY A 519 6.92 -3.04 17.71
C GLY A 519 6.60 -1.54 17.62
N SER A 520 5.63 -1.19 16.79
CA SER A 520 5.27 0.21 16.55
C SER A 520 3.80 0.39 16.16
N ILE A 521 3.17 1.43 16.71
CA ILE A 521 1.88 1.95 16.27
C ILE A 521 2.11 2.99 15.16
N MET A 522 1.18 3.04 14.22
CA MET A 522 1.08 4.08 13.20
C MET A 522 -0.22 4.86 13.44
N VAL A 523 -0.17 6.18 13.37
CA VAL A 523 -1.32 7.06 13.57
C VAL A 523 -1.41 8.09 12.44
N TRP A 524 -2.61 8.60 12.20
CA TRP A 524 -2.87 9.76 11.35
C TRP A 524 -3.65 10.81 12.14
N GLY A 525 -3.48 12.09 11.78
CA GLY A 525 -4.30 13.18 12.30
C GLY A 525 -4.20 14.43 11.42
N GLY A 526 -5.16 15.33 11.58
CA GLY A 526 -5.20 16.64 10.94
C GLY A 526 -5.26 17.79 11.94
N ILE A 527 -4.65 18.92 11.60
CA ILE A 527 -4.69 20.15 12.39
C ILE A 527 -4.99 21.39 11.53
N THR A 528 -5.76 22.32 12.09
CA THR A 528 -6.04 23.65 11.51
C THR A 528 -5.88 24.73 12.59
N LEU A 529 -5.91 26.02 12.22
CA LEU A 529 -5.73 27.12 13.17
C LEU A 529 -6.80 27.09 14.29
N THR A 530 -8.02 26.68 13.94
CA THR A 530 -9.24 26.67 14.77
C THR A 530 -9.48 25.36 15.54
N GLY A 531 -8.83 24.25 15.18
CA GLY A 531 -9.07 22.94 15.80
C GLY A 531 -8.15 21.81 15.28
N ARG A 532 -8.58 20.57 15.51
CA ARG A 532 -7.90 19.33 15.08
C ARG A 532 -8.94 18.23 14.80
N THR A 533 -8.54 17.19 14.07
CA THR A 533 -9.30 15.93 14.00
C THR A 533 -9.09 15.11 15.28
N GLU A 534 -9.89 14.06 15.44
CA GLU A 534 -9.51 12.92 16.28
C GLU A 534 -8.23 12.24 15.76
N LEU A 535 -7.52 11.49 16.61
CA LEU A 535 -6.30 10.77 16.23
C LEU A 535 -6.62 9.33 15.79
N VAL A 536 -6.47 9.06 14.51
CA VAL A 536 -6.76 7.75 13.91
C VAL A 536 -5.63 6.77 14.18
N VAL A 537 -5.92 5.65 14.84
CA VAL A 537 -4.94 4.57 15.09
C VAL A 537 -4.98 3.56 13.94
N LEU A 538 -3.96 3.58 13.08
CA LEU A 538 -3.89 2.77 11.86
C LEU A 538 -3.47 1.30 12.14
N ARG A 539 -4.30 0.58 12.91
CA ARG A 539 -4.14 -0.85 13.22
C ARG A 539 -3.91 -1.71 11.96
N GLY A 540 -2.96 -2.64 12.02
CA GLY A 540 -2.69 -3.59 10.92
C GLY A 540 -1.50 -3.26 10.01
N GLY A 541 -0.76 -2.18 10.27
CA GLY A 541 0.49 -1.87 9.57
C GLY A 541 0.37 -0.70 8.60
N SER A 542 1.08 -0.77 7.47
CA SER A 542 1.20 0.34 6.51
C SER A 542 -0.14 0.83 5.98
N LEU A 543 -0.23 2.15 5.75
CA LEU A 543 -1.32 2.79 5.03
C LEU A 543 -1.32 2.34 3.55
N THR A 544 -2.50 2.10 2.99
CA THR A 544 -2.75 1.78 1.58
C THR A 544 -3.83 2.70 1.04
N VAL A 545 -4.02 2.77 -0.29
CA VAL A 545 -5.07 3.60 -0.92
C VAL A 545 -6.45 3.31 -0.30
N VAL A 546 -6.83 2.03 -0.23
CA VAL A 546 -8.12 1.57 0.33
C VAL A 546 -8.23 1.89 1.83
N ARG A 547 -7.12 1.80 2.58
CA ARG A 547 -7.12 2.16 4.01
C ARG A 547 -7.14 3.66 4.25
N TYR A 548 -6.57 4.48 3.37
CA TYR A 548 -6.71 5.93 3.45
C TYR A 548 -8.17 6.34 3.20
N LEU A 549 -8.80 5.78 2.17
CA LEU A 549 -10.21 6.02 1.91
C LEU A 549 -11.11 5.52 3.05
N ARG A 550 -10.87 4.33 3.58
CA ARG A 550 -11.71 3.78 4.65
C ARG A 550 -11.43 4.41 6.01
N ASP A 551 -10.20 4.35 6.49
CA ASP A 551 -9.81 4.67 7.87
C ASP A 551 -9.70 6.19 8.13
N ILE A 552 -9.74 7.05 7.09
CA ILE A 552 -9.49 8.50 7.20
C ILE A 552 -10.51 9.37 6.43
N VAL A 553 -10.84 9.02 5.17
CA VAL A 553 -11.63 9.91 4.28
C VAL A 553 -13.15 9.65 4.34
N ILE A 554 -13.59 8.39 4.22
CA ILE A 554 -14.99 8.01 3.91
C ILE A 554 -15.69 7.28 5.07
N VAL A 555 -15.10 6.21 5.64
CA VAL A 555 -15.86 5.22 6.42
C VAL A 555 -15.75 5.42 7.93
N GLU A 556 -14.58 5.82 8.43
CA GLU A 556 -14.43 6.54 9.69
C GLU A 556 -14.16 8.01 9.28
N PRO A 557 -15.20 8.88 9.30
CA PRO A 557 -15.21 10.07 8.44
C PRO A 557 -14.53 11.26 9.14
N HIS A 558 -13.21 11.33 9.06
CA HIS A 558 -12.41 12.36 9.73
C HIS A 558 -12.06 13.56 8.84
N VAL A 559 -12.09 13.41 7.52
CA VAL A 559 -11.81 14.50 6.57
C VAL A 559 -13.10 15.15 6.04
N VAL A 560 -14.07 14.38 5.54
CA VAL A 560 -15.27 14.94 4.88
C VAL A 560 -16.12 15.79 5.83
N PRO A 561 -16.57 15.33 7.02
CA PRO A 561 -17.32 16.16 7.96
C PRO A 561 -16.50 17.32 8.52
N PHE A 562 -15.17 17.22 8.55
CA PHE A 562 -14.31 18.33 8.95
C PHE A 562 -14.31 19.44 7.89
N ALA A 563 -14.33 19.08 6.60
CA ALA A 563 -14.54 20.01 5.51
C ALA A 563 -15.94 20.66 5.56
N GLU A 564 -16.99 19.86 5.78
CA GLU A 564 -18.37 20.37 5.93
C GLU A 564 -18.50 21.40 7.07
N ASN A 565 -17.84 21.16 8.20
CA ASN A 565 -17.81 22.08 9.34
C ASN A 565 -16.94 23.34 9.11
N MET A 566 -15.89 23.26 8.27
CA MET A 566 -15.03 24.40 7.91
C MET A 566 -15.65 25.28 6.81
N GLY A 567 -16.50 24.72 5.94
CA GLY A 567 -17.18 25.44 4.88
C GLY A 567 -16.41 25.46 3.54
N ARG A 568 -16.90 26.31 2.62
CA ARG A 568 -16.54 26.24 1.18
C ARG A 568 -15.08 26.54 0.83
N ASP A 569 -14.39 27.30 1.67
CA ASP A 569 -13.00 27.71 1.41
C ASP A 569 -11.98 26.68 1.97
N PHE A 570 -12.44 25.51 2.42
CA PHE A 570 -11.63 24.44 2.99
C PHE A 570 -10.60 23.87 1.99
N ILE A 571 -9.34 23.81 2.42
CA ILE A 571 -8.24 23.20 1.66
C ILE A 571 -7.60 22.07 2.46
N LEU A 572 -7.57 20.87 1.89
CA LEU A 572 -6.83 19.74 2.44
C LEU A 572 -5.35 19.82 2.04
N GLN A 573 -4.46 19.86 3.02
CA GLN A 573 -3.05 19.55 2.83
C GLN A 573 -2.78 18.10 3.29
N GLN A 574 -2.45 17.27 2.31
CA GLN A 574 -1.87 15.93 2.49
C GLN A 574 -0.48 15.89 1.82
N ASP A 575 0.33 14.88 2.13
CA ASP A 575 1.61 14.68 1.43
C ASP A 575 1.39 13.94 0.08
N ASN A 576 2.42 13.85 -0.77
CA ASN A 576 2.31 13.15 -2.07
C ASN A 576 2.66 11.65 -2.01
N ALA A 577 2.37 10.97 -0.90
CA ALA A 577 2.49 9.52 -0.81
C ALA A 577 1.51 8.81 -1.76
N ARG A 578 1.80 7.53 -2.02
CA ARG A 578 1.02 6.72 -2.98
C ARG A 578 -0.47 6.57 -2.67
N PRO A 579 -0.94 6.55 -1.40
CA PRO A 579 -2.37 6.64 -1.09
C PRO A 579 -2.98 7.94 -1.60
N HIS A 580 -2.40 9.07 -1.18
CA HIS A 580 -2.89 10.44 -1.36
C HIS A 580 -3.05 10.85 -2.83
N ILE A 581 -2.12 10.45 -3.70
CA ILE A 581 -2.12 10.82 -5.12
C ILE A 581 -2.89 9.85 -6.03
N ALA A 582 -3.52 8.80 -5.49
CA ALA A 582 -4.25 7.81 -6.28
C ALA A 582 -5.45 8.45 -7.01
N GLY A 583 -5.82 7.90 -8.18
CA GLY A 583 -6.93 8.44 -8.99
C GLY A 583 -8.26 8.41 -8.23
N ILE A 584 -8.59 7.25 -7.68
CA ILE A 584 -9.72 7.01 -6.76
C ILE A 584 -9.80 8.03 -5.59
N VAL A 585 -8.67 8.42 -4.99
CA VAL A 585 -8.64 9.39 -3.89
C VAL A 585 -8.93 10.81 -4.39
N ARG A 586 -8.36 11.20 -5.53
CA ARG A 586 -8.64 12.50 -6.16
C ARG A 586 -10.09 12.59 -6.66
N ASN A 587 -10.66 11.51 -7.18
CA ASN A 587 -12.08 11.46 -7.53
C ASN A 587 -12.93 11.69 -6.27
N CYS A 588 -12.70 10.93 -5.20
CA CYS A 588 -13.43 11.09 -3.94
C CYS A 588 -13.40 12.53 -3.39
N PHE A 589 -12.27 13.24 -3.48
CA PHE A 589 -12.19 14.65 -3.07
C PHE A 589 -12.96 15.58 -4.02
N ASN A 590 -12.90 15.35 -5.34
CA ASN A 590 -13.72 16.11 -6.30
C ASN A 590 -15.23 15.91 -6.05
N ASP A 591 -15.65 14.66 -5.79
CA ASP A 591 -17.06 14.29 -5.58
C ASP A 591 -17.66 14.96 -4.32
N HIS A 592 -16.81 15.26 -3.32
CA HIS A 592 -17.18 15.99 -2.10
C HIS A 592 -16.82 17.50 -2.16
N ASN A 593 -16.38 18.01 -3.32
CA ASN A 593 -15.94 19.40 -3.52
C ASN A 593 -14.86 19.85 -2.51
N ILE A 594 -13.87 18.98 -2.24
CA ILE A 594 -12.72 19.26 -1.37
C ILE A 594 -11.52 19.68 -2.23
N GLU A 595 -11.01 20.91 -2.03
CA GLU A 595 -9.76 21.33 -2.66
C GLU A 595 -8.57 20.65 -1.99
N VAL A 596 -7.62 20.16 -2.80
CA VAL A 596 -6.38 19.53 -2.33
C VAL A 596 -5.19 20.40 -2.73
N MET A 597 -4.43 20.90 -1.75
CA MET A 597 -3.28 21.77 -1.97
C MET A 597 -2.18 21.08 -2.80
N GLU A 598 -1.59 21.78 -3.78
CA GLU A 598 -0.41 21.28 -4.52
C GLU A 598 0.83 21.23 -3.63
N TRP A 599 0.99 20.14 -2.87
CA TRP A 599 2.06 20.02 -1.88
C TRP A 599 3.41 19.66 -2.50
N PRO A 600 4.52 20.34 -2.16
CA PRO A 600 5.83 20.04 -2.74
C PRO A 600 6.48 18.84 -2.04
N ALA A 601 6.56 17.70 -2.73
CA ALA A 601 7.06 16.44 -2.17
C ALA A 601 8.44 16.53 -1.46
N ASN A 602 8.59 15.80 -0.35
CA ASN A 602 9.74 15.86 0.58
C ASN A 602 9.88 17.23 1.31
N SER A 603 8.79 17.74 1.91
CA SER A 603 8.78 19.02 2.65
C SER A 603 8.26 18.95 4.09
N PRO A 604 8.87 18.12 4.96
CA PRO A 604 8.50 18.03 6.38
C PRO A 604 8.82 19.32 7.16
N ASP A 605 9.68 20.18 6.62
CA ASP A 605 9.98 21.50 7.18
C ASP A 605 8.91 22.56 6.84
N LEU A 606 8.02 22.28 5.88
CA LEU A 606 6.84 23.09 5.60
C LEU A 606 5.59 22.59 6.32
N ASN A 607 5.43 21.29 6.56
CA ASN A 607 4.25 20.76 7.26
C ASN A 607 4.31 21.12 8.77
N PRO A 608 3.33 21.84 9.35
CA PRO A 608 3.31 22.16 10.78
C PRO A 608 3.20 20.92 11.67
N ILE A 609 2.46 19.88 11.25
CA ILE A 609 2.12 18.72 12.10
C ILE A 609 3.34 17.83 12.46
N GLU A 610 4.40 17.83 11.64
CA GLU A 610 5.69 17.18 11.94
C GLU A 610 6.31 17.68 13.26
N HIS A 611 6.07 18.95 13.63
CA HIS A 611 6.49 19.50 14.92
C HIS A 611 5.58 19.05 16.07
N LEU A 612 4.32 18.75 15.78
CA LEU A 612 3.35 18.21 16.72
C LEU A 612 3.67 16.74 17.02
N TRP A 613 4.02 15.93 16.02
CA TRP A 613 4.53 14.57 16.20
C TRP A 613 5.79 14.52 17.06
N TYR A 614 6.70 15.47 16.91
CA TYR A 614 7.86 15.61 17.79
C TYR A 614 7.46 15.95 19.24
N THR A 615 6.45 16.80 19.41
CA THR A 615 5.93 17.22 20.72
C THR A 615 5.22 16.06 21.44
N LEU A 616 4.36 15.33 20.72
CA LEU A 616 3.69 14.12 21.20
C LEU A 616 4.70 13.03 21.56
N ASN A 617 5.73 12.83 20.71
CA ASN A 617 6.87 11.96 21.00
C ASN A 617 7.65 12.37 22.26
N LYS A 618 7.64 13.64 22.67
CA LYS A 618 8.27 14.09 23.90
C LYS A 618 7.40 13.73 25.11
N ARG A 619 6.12 14.08 25.09
CA ARG A 619 5.19 13.84 26.22
C ARG A 619 5.06 12.35 26.57
N ILE A 620 5.00 11.48 25.56
CA ILE A 620 4.94 10.02 25.76
C ILE A 620 6.21 9.49 26.47
N ARG A 621 7.38 10.13 26.30
CA ARG A 621 8.62 9.75 27.03
C ARG A 621 8.61 10.22 28.49
N GLU A 622 7.79 11.21 28.82
CA GLU A 622 7.66 11.74 30.18
C GLU A 622 6.73 10.84 31.03
N HIS A 623 6.02 9.89 30.39
CA HIS A 623 5.16 8.86 31.00
C HIS A 623 5.84 7.48 31.21
N GLN A 624 7.17 7.41 31.17
CA GLN A 624 7.90 6.15 31.38
C GLN A 624 7.80 5.64 32.84
N PRO A 625 7.70 4.32 33.10
CA PRO A 625 7.87 3.21 32.16
C PRO A 625 6.61 2.87 31.34
N ILE A 626 6.78 2.81 30.02
CA ILE A 626 5.79 2.25 29.10
C ILE A 626 5.80 0.72 29.21
N ARG A 627 4.63 0.07 29.06
CA ARG A 627 4.43 -1.36 29.41
C ARG A 627 4.28 -2.28 28.20
N ASN A 628 3.54 -1.84 27.19
CA ASN A 628 3.21 -2.58 25.98
C ASN A 628 2.68 -1.59 24.91
N LEU A 629 2.38 -2.07 23.71
CA LEU A 629 1.85 -1.23 22.63
C LEU A 629 0.50 -0.59 22.97
N GLN A 630 -0.41 -1.29 23.67
CA GLN A 630 -1.71 -0.74 24.03
C GLN A 630 -1.56 0.48 24.97
N HIS A 631 -0.62 0.45 25.91
CA HIS A 631 -0.32 1.62 26.76
C HIS A 631 0.26 2.80 25.94
N VAL A 632 0.98 2.54 24.83
CA VAL A 632 1.39 3.61 23.88
C VAL A 632 0.17 4.19 23.16
N GLU A 633 -0.81 3.36 22.81
CA GLU A 633 -2.05 3.75 22.14
C GLU A 633 -2.94 4.63 23.03
N GLU A 634 -3.16 4.19 24.27
CA GLU A 634 -3.92 4.91 25.29
C GLU A 634 -3.29 6.28 25.60
N LEU A 635 -1.96 6.33 25.76
CA LEU A 635 -1.21 7.58 25.94
C LEU A 635 -1.23 8.47 24.68
N LEU A 636 -1.23 7.90 23.48
CA LEU A 636 -1.31 8.67 22.23
C LEU A 636 -2.64 9.41 22.11
N LEU A 637 -3.75 8.71 22.35
CA LEU A 637 -5.10 9.28 22.32
C LEU A 637 -5.28 10.33 23.42
N GLN A 638 -4.87 10.00 24.65
CA GLN A 638 -4.96 10.92 25.78
C GLN A 638 -4.12 12.20 25.56
N GLU A 639 -2.86 12.06 25.12
CA GLU A 639 -1.99 13.23 24.94
C GLU A 639 -2.36 14.08 23.73
N TRP A 640 -2.95 13.49 22.68
CA TRP A 640 -3.53 14.25 21.57
C TRP A 640 -4.66 15.16 22.05
N GLU A 641 -5.57 14.64 22.89
CA GLU A 641 -6.65 15.45 23.44
C GLU A 641 -6.16 16.52 24.44
N LEU A 642 -5.07 16.24 25.16
CA LEU A 642 -4.40 17.20 26.04
C LEU A 642 -3.45 18.18 25.31
N LEU A 643 -3.44 18.25 23.98
CA LEU A 643 -2.75 19.31 23.24
C LEU A 643 -3.52 20.65 23.35
N PRO A 644 -2.90 21.73 23.85
CA PRO A 644 -3.53 23.05 23.83
C PRO A 644 -3.66 23.55 22.39
N GLN A 645 -4.84 24.04 22.01
CA GLN A 645 -5.06 24.60 20.66
C GLN A 645 -4.08 25.75 20.36
N GLU A 646 -3.70 26.55 21.37
CA GLU A 646 -2.67 27.60 21.24
C GLU A 646 -1.34 27.07 20.66
N ALA A 647 -0.94 25.84 20.99
CA ALA A 647 0.29 25.23 20.45
C ALA A 647 0.14 24.88 18.96
N ILE A 648 -1.05 24.47 18.53
CA ILE A 648 -1.40 24.22 17.13
C ILE A 648 -1.47 25.55 16.36
N SER A 649 -2.17 26.56 16.90
CA SER A 649 -2.29 27.88 16.28
C SER A 649 -0.93 28.58 16.14
N ASN A 650 -0.03 28.45 17.13
CA ASN A 650 1.36 28.93 17.02
C ASN A 650 2.19 28.21 15.94
N LEU A 651 1.92 26.92 15.68
CA LEU A 651 2.57 26.17 14.60
C LEU A 651 2.07 26.61 13.22
N ILE A 652 0.76 26.78 13.04
CA ILE A 652 0.17 27.19 11.75
C ILE A 652 0.43 28.68 11.48
N GLY A 653 0.33 29.55 12.49
CA GLY A 653 0.77 30.96 12.44
C GLY A 653 2.29 31.16 12.22
N SER A 654 3.06 30.09 12.04
CA SER A 654 4.44 30.16 11.52
C SER A 654 4.54 30.10 9.98
N MET A 655 3.48 29.67 9.27
CA MET A 655 3.50 29.48 7.81
C MET A 655 3.91 30.74 7.02
N PRO A 656 3.38 31.96 7.30
CA PRO A 656 3.83 33.19 6.64
C PRO A 656 5.32 33.51 6.80
N ARG A 657 6.02 32.88 7.77
CA ARG A 657 7.47 32.99 7.97
C ARG A 657 8.25 31.82 7.36
N ARG A 658 7.64 30.64 7.21
CA ARG A 658 8.28 29.45 6.60
C ARG A 658 8.53 29.64 5.11
N CYS A 659 7.55 30.14 4.36
CA CYS A 659 7.68 30.31 2.89
C CYS A 659 8.80 31.31 2.51
N PRO A 660 8.86 32.55 3.07
CA PRO A 660 9.97 33.47 2.80
C PRO A 660 11.35 32.93 3.23
N GLU A 661 11.44 32.24 4.37
CA GLU A 661 12.70 31.66 4.85
C GLU A 661 13.16 30.49 3.96
N LEU A 662 12.26 29.69 3.41
CA LEU A 662 12.62 28.64 2.45
C LEU A 662 13.19 29.23 1.14
N ILE A 663 12.61 30.34 0.64
CA ILE A 663 13.14 31.06 -0.52
C ILE A 663 14.56 31.58 -0.24
N ARG A 664 14.74 32.26 0.91
CA ARG A 664 16.05 32.75 1.39
C ARG A 664 17.08 31.62 1.49
N ASN A 665 16.69 30.44 1.97
CA ASN A 665 17.57 29.28 2.06
C ASN A 665 18.01 28.70 0.70
N TYR A 666 17.28 28.97 -0.39
CA TYR A 666 17.74 28.66 -1.75
C TYR A 666 18.60 29.76 -2.35
N GLU A 667 18.33 31.03 -2.05
CA GLU A 667 19.09 32.18 -2.56
C GLU A 667 20.47 32.29 -1.88
N CYS A 668 20.58 31.98 -0.59
CA CYS A 668 21.86 31.79 0.10
C CYS A 668 22.46 30.37 -0.09
N GLY A 669 21.83 29.53 -0.94
CA GLY A 669 21.79 28.08 -0.83
C GLY A 669 22.77 27.25 -1.67
N ARG A 670 24.08 27.53 -1.57
CA ARG A 670 25.23 26.89 -2.27
C ARG A 670 25.48 27.37 -3.71
N PRO A 671 26.73 27.74 -4.06
CA PRO A 671 27.17 27.77 -5.46
C PRO A 671 27.09 26.37 -6.08
N ASP A 672 26.63 26.27 -7.34
CA ASP A 672 26.76 25.02 -8.09
C ASP A 672 28.22 24.80 -8.50
N LYS A 673 28.71 23.56 -8.38
CA LYS A 673 30.10 23.18 -8.68
C LYS A 673 30.36 23.00 -10.18
N ARG A 674 29.64 23.73 -11.04
CA ARG A 674 29.71 23.65 -12.51
C ARG A 674 29.87 24.99 -13.23
N ARG A 675 30.19 26.08 -12.52
CA ARG A 675 30.91 27.22 -13.12
C ARG A 675 32.41 27.09 -12.84
N VAL A 676 33.08 26.28 -13.66
CA VAL A 676 34.51 26.51 -13.96
C VAL A 676 34.54 27.65 -14.98
N SER A 677 35.44 28.61 -14.78
CA SER A 677 35.56 29.79 -15.63
C SER A 677 36.03 29.45 -17.04
N TYR A 678 35.30 29.94 -18.05
CA TYR A 678 35.83 30.11 -19.41
C TYR A 678 35.37 31.43 -20.05
N GLU A 679 35.22 32.47 -19.21
CA GLU A 679 34.97 33.84 -19.66
C GLU A 679 36.29 34.50 -20.08
N SER A 680 36.75 34.23 -21.30
CA SER A 680 37.65 35.15 -21.99
C SER A 680 37.51 35.08 -23.52
N ARG A 681 37.36 36.26 -24.14
CA ARG A 681 37.57 36.58 -25.56
C ARG A 681 36.48 36.18 -26.59
N ARG A 682 35.65 37.20 -26.86
CA ARG A 682 35.04 37.60 -28.17
C ARG A 682 33.68 36.97 -28.55
N PRO A 683 32.84 37.70 -29.33
CA PRO A 683 31.43 37.37 -29.57
C PRO A 683 31.23 36.52 -30.85
N TRP A 684 30.00 36.06 -31.13
CA TRP A 684 29.26 36.10 -32.42
C TRP A 684 27.94 35.28 -32.28
N PHE A 685 26.78 35.94 -32.45
CA PHE A 685 25.50 35.47 -33.03
C PHE A 685 24.74 34.18 -32.55
N THR A 686 23.62 34.45 -31.85
CA THR A 686 22.21 34.02 -32.11
C THR A 686 21.67 32.56 -32.02
N VAL A 687 20.39 32.48 -31.60
CA VAL A 687 19.33 31.40 -31.68
C VAL A 687 19.62 29.97 -31.19
N LYS A 688 18.85 29.52 -30.17
CA LYS A 688 17.93 28.33 -30.19
C LYS A 688 17.44 27.94 -28.78
N GLN A 689 16.15 28.14 -28.50
CA GLN A 689 15.49 27.39 -27.39
C GLN A 689 13.96 27.14 -27.52
N ASN A 690 13.23 27.78 -28.45
CA ASN A 690 11.77 27.58 -28.59
C ASN A 690 11.33 26.41 -29.50
N THR A 691 12.24 25.80 -30.26
CA THR A 691 11.89 24.86 -31.35
C THR A 691 11.22 23.54 -30.92
N PHE A 692 11.27 23.18 -29.63
CA PHE A 692 10.82 21.87 -29.15
C PHE A 692 9.36 21.79 -28.65
N ILE A 693 8.61 22.89 -28.61
CA ILE A 693 7.23 22.91 -28.06
C ILE A 693 6.15 22.72 -29.13
N VAL A 694 6.42 23.06 -30.40
CA VAL A 694 5.41 23.11 -31.48
C VAL A 694 5.14 21.75 -32.15
N MET A 695 6.10 20.82 -32.11
CA MET A 695 6.07 19.55 -32.87
C MET A 695 5.09 18.48 -32.36
N SER A 696 4.27 18.77 -31.34
CA SER A 696 3.36 17.80 -30.71
C SER A 696 1.88 17.90 -31.13
N TYR A 697 1.51 18.91 -31.93
CA TYR A 697 0.10 19.26 -32.17
C TYR A 697 -0.40 19.22 -33.63
N TYR A 698 0.46 18.96 -34.61
CA TYR A 698 0.09 18.92 -36.04
C TYR A 698 0.24 17.51 -36.61
N ARG A 699 -0.77 17.04 -37.33
CA ARG A 699 -0.98 15.59 -37.60
C ARG A 699 -0.70 15.13 -39.04
N ASN A 700 -0.49 16.07 -39.96
CA ASN A 700 -0.32 15.80 -41.39
C ASN A 700 1.05 16.31 -41.86
N GLY A 701 2.00 15.38 -42.01
CA GLY A 701 3.20 15.57 -42.84
C GLY A 701 3.17 14.61 -44.01
N THR A 702 4.00 14.83 -45.02
CA THR A 702 4.16 13.92 -46.17
C THR A 702 5.56 13.33 -46.18
N VAL A 703 5.66 12.03 -46.46
CA VAL A 703 6.95 11.33 -46.51
C VAL A 703 7.55 11.46 -47.91
N GLN A 704 8.78 11.96 -48.00
CA GLN A 704 9.63 11.90 -49.18
C GLN A 704 10.97 11.29 -48.79
N ASN A 705 11.50 10.36 -49.60
CA ASN A 705 12.77 9.67 -49.37
C ASN A 705 12.96 9.05 -47.95
N GLY A 706 11.86 8.71 -47.28
CA GLY A 706 11.86 8.13 -45.93
C GLY A 706 11.83 9.15 -44.78
N GLU A 707 11.93 10.45 -45.06
CA GLU A 707 11.84 11.52 -44.06
C GLU A 707 10.48 12.24 -44.10
N TRP A 708 10.03 12.72 -42.94
CA TRP A 708 8.78 13.46 -42.80
C TRP A 708 9.01 14.94 -43.09
N VAL A 709 8.59 15.39 -44.27
CA VAL A 709 8.68 16.80 -44.68
C VAL A 709 7.40 17.53 -44.26
N TYR A 710 7.57 18.61 -43.50
CA TYR A 710 6.51 19.52 -43.09
C TYR A 710 6.68 20.85 -43.83
N SER A 711 5.66 21.28 -44.57
CA SER A 711 5.64 22.63 -45.15
C SER A 711 5.45 23.65 -44.04
N ILE A 712 6.40 24.59 -43.92
CA ILE A 712 6.35 25.68 -42.94
C ILE A 712 5.08 26.53 -43.14
N ASP A 713 4.66 26.75 -44.38
CA ASP A 713 3.54 27.63 -44.69
C ASP A 713 2.19 26.96 -44.40
N ALA A 714 2.07 25.65 -44.62
CA ALA A 714 0.89 24.88 -44.19
C ALA A 714 0.72 24.88 -42.65
N CYS A 715 1.82 24.89 -41.91
CA CYS A 715 1.80 25.05 -40.45
C CYS A 715 1.40 26.47 -40.02
N LYS A 716 1.76 27.52 -40.78
CA LYS A 716 1.31 28.91 -40.51
C LYS A 716 -0.19 29.05 -40.73
N GLU A 717 -0.73 28.56 -41.85
CA GLU A 717 -2.18 28.65 -42.14
C GLU A 717 -3.02 28.00 -41.04
N GLN A 718 -2.64 26.78 -40.61
CA GLN A 718 -3.34 26.08 -39.52
C GLN A 718 -3.18 26.75 -38.14
N PHE A 719 -2.13 27.54 -37.93
CA PHE A 719 -1.93 28.31 -36.70
C PHE A 719 -2.80 29.57 -36.68
N PHE A 720 -2.76 30.40 -37.73
CA PHE A 720 -3.55 31.63 -37.82
C PHE A 720 -5.06 31.36 -37.91
N ALA A 721 -5.48 30.29 -38.59
CA ALA A 721 -6.88 29.84 -38.59
C ALA A 721 -7.42 29.44 -37.20
N LYS A 722 -6.54 29.31 -36.19
CA LYS A 722 -6.88 28.86 -34.83
C LYS A 722 -6.64 29.94 -33.76
N PHE A 723 -5.88 30.99 -34.07
CA PHE A 723 -5.57 32.11 -33.17
C PHE A 723 -5.64 33.46 -33.93
N PRO A 724 -6.84 33.93 -34.31
CA PRO A 724 -7.03 35.04 -35.25
C PRO A 724 -6.96 36.44 -34.61
N ASN A 725 -6.04 36.66 -33.65
CA ASN A 725 -5.87 37.96 -32.97
C ASN A 725 -4.48 38.56 -33.25
N ASP A 726 -4.45 39.81 -33.73
CA ASP A 726 -3.28 40.48 -34.36
C ASP A 726 -2.11 40.89 -33.42
N ASN A 727 -1.89 40.19 -32.31
CA ASN A 727 -0.81 40.47 -31.35
C ASN A 727 0.08 39.24 -31.10
N ILE A 728 0.60 38.64 -32.17
CA ILE A 728 1.66 37.63 -32.12
C ILE A 728 2.86 38.12 -32.95
N ASP A 729 3.82 38.74 -32.26
CA ASP A 729 5.11 39.13 -32.87
C ASP A 729 5.91 37.89 -33.30
N CYS A 730 6.55 37.95 -34.46
CA CYS A 730 7.06 36.78 -35.18
C CYS A 730 8.59 36.71 -35.17
N GLY A 731 9.16 35.91 -34.25
CA GLY A 731 10.61 35.67 -34.09
C GLY A 731 10.98 34.21 -33.84
#